data_AF-A0A928G0F9-F1
#
_entry.id   AF-A0A928G0F9-F1
#
_cell.length_a   1.000
_cell.length_b   1.000
_cell.length_c   1.000
_cell.angle_alpha   90.00
_cell.angle_beta   90.00
_cell.angle_gamma   90.00
#
_symmetry.space_group_name_H-M   'P 1'
#
loop_
_entity.id
_entity.type
_entity.pdbx_description
1 polymer ?
#
loop_
_entity_poly.entity_id
_entity_poly.type
_entity_poly.pdbx_seq_one_letter_code
_entity_poly.pdbx_strand_id
1 'polypeptide(L)'
;MKRLFKYMAAALVAVSTLAVGCTVDYIEPDQGKAPNAEDFDVTIDINQETNYVTFTLNNKGMVPMFIFGDEAIDGKANKTFAYTGNGISLRFRDAKTYSVEVKAYNAHGVSVGSKVYEFTMENTYRDPFDASPYMKALANTWQWDKETDGHFGCGSINAETGQATTDGTDWWKCGPNGKDGVGLYDDTITFTEAGEYTYNPGEDGAVYVNWGMAAGGNYPGNYANDEQDYQAPIEAFTCAYTIENNWNAAGIEEIYLVLEPGHNLSYIPHQTAIDNPRYRFLETNVGNIRKTLSLVNEEPTENGGGGIAWKYQFVPFVHVAGPEELLAGTDAAGKVWVMDNMAQGHLGCGDSVGNPAGWWSAGADEKAGTGLYDDEITFTPDGKYIYNPGPDGKMYINWGVTKIGPNPGAEPDIDIEWPLTESTYTFDGTDIVLAANTPMVYVPSDYVWDNPVFHVTEISETKLVVVAENPGCYWQMIFKARDIKAPAVTFDGEDVASGFAELALAQGQEIAVTGVNFEEAWIDPDFFEIVNDSTLKFLAESGDYRISWDGKWFKVVPMFNGEKATYDNGKALWIIGDGGGKPTVDNLIGWNTGEAPLPCAKIGENTYRITLAMKAEGGSVKVFGQSDWGVEWTKDKYGTVTDNGFFHIPGDDGNIHTIEGTEPGYYTFYFTDNDGILDMEVKKLAQKPSQLDPAAATNLWKGGYATTYWFANSAWSQIADPEVEVDGANFKLTIPNEIGGAQWTGQVAILTDINTEEGKKYDFQVKLYSETDQKADAITIKLCNGLEGAADDPFYFDPKVGVTSFEEFTYLQWGFAGKNCTPVKLVLDFGGCVPGSVVEVRDIVLQEHVE
;
A
#
# COMPACT_ATOMS: atom_id res chain seq x y z
N MET A 1 -48.85 -37.51 -32.54
CA MET A 1 -48.47 -38.91 -32.83
C MET A 1 -46.98 -38.96 -33.12
N LYS A 2 -46.19 -39.40 -32.13
CA LYS A 2 -44.88 -40.08 -32.17
C LYS A 2 -43.91 -39.76 -33.32
N ARG A 3 -42.85 -39.01 -33.03
CA ARG A 3 -41.42 -39.40 -33.08
C ARG A 3 -40.53 -38.17 -32.91
N LEU A 4 -39.30 -38.38 -32.44
CA LEU A 4 -38.24 -37.41 -32.07
C LEU A 4 -38.23 -36.90 -30.61
N PHE A 5 -38.32 -37.84 -29.66
CA PHE A 5 -37.49 -37.81 -28.45
C PHE A 5 -36.52 -38.98 -28.57
N LYS A 6 -35.23 -38.72 -28.77
CA LYS A 6 -34.08 -39.64 -28.63
C LYS A 6 -32.85 -38.91 -29.18
N TYR A 7 -32.08 -38.25 -28.32
CA TYR A 7 -30.60 -38.12 -28.35
C TYR A 7 -30.13 -37.30 -27.13
N MET A 8 -30.55 -37.71 -25.93
CA MET A 8 -29.93 -37.33 -24.66
C MET A 8 -29.95 -38.56 -23.77
N ALA A 9 -28.86 -39.33 -23.86
CA ALA A 9 -28.41 -40.37 -22.92
C ALA A 9 -27.51 -41.34 -23.70
N ALA A 10 -26.18 -41.19 -23.53
CA ALA A 10 -25.19 -42.27 -23.48
C ALA A 10 -23.82 -41.79 -23.99
N ALA A 11 -22.98 -41.30 -23.08
CA ALA A 11 -21.54 -41.52 -23.08
C ALA A 11 -21.03 -41.39 -21.65
N LEU A 12 -21.37 -42.38 -20.82
CA LEU A 12 -20.70 -42.59 -19.53
C LEU A 12 -20.28 -44.07 -19.48
N VAL A 13 -19.11 -44.30 -18.91
CA VAL A 13 -18.40 -45.57 -18.62
C VAL A 13 -17.31 -45.99 -19.62
N ALA A 14 -16.08 -45.54 -19.34
CA ALA A 14 -14.90 -46.39 -19.26
C ALA A 14 -13.94 -45.83 -18.19
N VAL A 15 -13.34 -46.73 -17.43
CA VAL A 15 -12.76 -46.54 -16.09
C VAL A 15 -11.22 -46.43 -16.13
N SER A 16 -10.69 -45.48 -15.36
CA SER A 16 -9.38 -45.39 -14.67
C SER A 16 -8.06 -45.54 -15.44
N THR A 17 -7.19 -44.52 -15.33
CA THR A 17 -5.81 -44.65 -14.79
C THR A 17 -5.18 -43.28 -14.50
N LEU A 18 -4.95 -43.02 -13.20
CA LEU A 18 -3.91 -42.18 -12.55
C LEU A 18 -3.51 -40.82 -13.17
N ALA A 19 -3.95 -39.72 -12.54
CA ALA A 19 -3.11 -38.57 -12.21
C ALA A 19 -3.77 -37.77 -11.07
N VAL A 20 -3.00 -37.48 -10.03
CA VAL A 20 -3.39 -36.67 -8.87
C VAL A 20 -3.36 -35.20 -9.29
N GLY A 21 -4.47 -34.48 -9.17
CA GLY A 21 -4.56 -33.05 -9.49
C GLY A 21 -5.94 -32.51 -9.10
N CYS A 22 -5.94 -31.38 -8.39
CA CYS A 22 -7.04 -30.61 -7.82
C CYS A 22 -8.47 -31.01 -8.23
N THR A 23 -9.30 -31.40 -7.26
CA THR A 23 -10.74 -31.48 -7.46
C THR A 23 -11.28 -30.06 -7.64
N VAL A 24 -11.65 -29.72 -8.88
CA VAL A 24 -12.46 -28.53 -9.17
C VAL A 24 -13.83 -28.78 -8.57
N ASP A 25 -14.20 -28.06 -7.52
CA ASP A 25 -15.56 -28.11 -6.96
C ASP A 25 -16.53 -27.55 -8.00
N TYR A 26 -17.22 -28.43 -8.71
CA TYR A 26 -18.38 -28.06 -9.51
C TYR A 26 -19.52 -27.73 -8.54
N ILE A 27 -19.85 -26.45 -8.40
CA ILE A 27 -21.12 -26.05 -7.79
C ILE A 27 -22.23 -26.51 -8.74
N GLU A 28 -23.08 -27.44 -8.31
CA GLU A 28 -24.31 -27.74 -9.04
C GLU A 28 -25.22 -26.49 -9.02
N PRO A 29 -25.63 -25.95 -10.19
CA PRO A 29 -26.51 -24.79 -10.23
C PRO A 29 -27.84 -25.08 -9.52
N ASP A 30 -28.15 -24.28 -8.49
CA ASP A 30 -29.40 -24.35 -7.74
C ASP A 30 -30.27 -23.15 -8.10
N GLN A 31 -31.32 -23.38 -8.90
CA GLN A 31 -32.26 -22.32 -9.29
C GLN A 31 -32.93 -21.61 -8.10
N GLY A 32 -33.01 -22.25 -6.93
CA GLY A 32 -33.54 -21.64 -5.71
C GLY A 32 -32.60 -20.62 -5.05
N LYS A 33 -31.32 -20.60 -5.46
CA LYS A 33 -30.27 -19.68 -4.97
C LYS A 33 -29.81 -18.67 -6.01
N ALA A 34 -30.39 -18.69 -7.21
CA ALA A 34 -30.20 -17.63 -8.18
C ALA A 34 -30.78 -16.31 -7.64
N PRO A 35 -30.20 -15.13 -7.96
CA PRO A 35 -30.70 -13.86 -7.45
C PRO A 35 -32.18 -13.64 -7.85
N ASN A 36 -32.96 -12.93 -7.03
CA ASN A 36 -34.32 -12.54 -7.42
C ASN A 36 -34.33 -11.04 -7.72
N ALA A 37 -34.83 -10.66 -8.90
CA ALA A 37 -34.85 -9.26 -9.32
C ALA A 37 -35.77 -8.36 -8.48
N GLU A 38 -36.74 -8.95 -7.76
CA GLU A 38 -37.57 -8.21 -6.79
C GLU A 38 -36.74 -7.62 -5.63
N ASP A 39 -35.62 -8.27 -5.28
CA ASP A 39 -34.75 -7.87 -4.18
C ASP A 39 -33.67 -6.85 -4.59
N PHE A 40 -33.61 -6.47 -5.87
CA PHE A 40 -32.59 -5.55 -6.37
C PHE A 40 -32.77 -4.14 -5.80
N ASP A 41 -31.73 -3.71 -5.09
CA ASP A 41 -31.52 -2.37 -4.58
C ASP A 41 -30.43 -1.69 -5.44
N VAL A 42 -30.89 -0.88 -6.40
CA VAL A 42 -30.03 -0.22 -7.39
C VAL A 42 -30.01 1.28 -7.14
N THR A 43 -28.81 1.84 -7.02
CA THR A 43 -28.55 3.27 -6.97
C THR A 43 -28.09 3.75 -8.35
N ILE A 44 -28.69 4.82 -8.86
CA ILE A 44 -28.31 5.49 -10.10
C ILE A 44 -27.96 6.93 -9.76
N ASP A 45 -26.67 7.25 -9.79
CA ASP A 45 -26.15 8.59 -9.50
C ASP A 45 -25.82 9.32 -10.81
N ILE A 46 -26.35 10.53 -10.99
CA ILE A 46 -26.31 11.25 -12.28
C ILE A 46 -25.51 12.54 -12.11
N ASN A 47 -24.41 12.65 -12.85
CA ASN A 47 -23.70 13.91 -12.99
C ASN A 47 -24.17 14.64 -14.26
N GLN A 48 -25.08 15.60 -14.09
CA GLN A 48 -25.66 16.39 -15.20
C GLN A 48 -24.65 17.34 -15.88
N GLU A 49 -23.52 17.65 -15.24
CA GLU A 49 -22.48 18.51 -15.81
C GLU A 49 -21.60 17.76 -16.80
N THR A 50 -21.26 16.52 -16.48
CA THR A 50 -20.33 15.69 -17.27
C THR A 50 -21.02 14.61 -18.11
N ASN A 51 -22.34 14.45 -17.93
CA ASN A 51 -23.16 13.41 -18.51
C ASN A 51 -22.79 11.96 -18.10
N TYR A 52 -22.00 11.79 -17.04
CA TYR A 52 -21.75 10.47 -16.45
C TYR A 52 -22.89 10.03 -15.55
N VAL A 53 -23.18 8.74 -15.59
CA VAL A 53 -24.16 8.07 -14.72
C VAL A 53 -23.50 6.84 -14.12
N THR A 54 -23.51 6.76 -12.80
CA THR A 54 -22.94 5.64 -12.04
C THR A 54 -24.04 4.71 -11.57
N PHE A 55 -23.89 3.41 -11.85
CA PHE A 55 -24.86 2.38 -11.52
C PHE A 55 -24.30 1.41 -10.49
N THR A 56 -24.98 1.29 -9.35
CA THR A 56 -24.55 0.43 -8.23
C THR A 56 -25.69 -0.50 -7.82
N LEU A 57 -25.41 -1.80 -7.70
CA LEU A 57 -26.26 -2.78 -7.04
C LEU A 57 -25.73 -2.99 -5.62
N ASN A 58 -26.49 -2.56 -4.62
CA ASN A 58 -26.08 -2.61 -3.21
C ASN A 58 -26.14 -4.02 -2.60
N ASN A 59 -26.78 -4.97 -3.31
CA ASN A 59 -26.90 -6.36 -2.88
C ASN A 59 -25.53 -7.07 -2.91
N LYS A 60 -25.16 -7.76 -1.82
CA LYS A 60 -23.90 -8.51 -1.71
C LYS A 60 -23.94 -9.86 -2.43
N GLY A 61 -22.80 -10.34 -2.89
CA GLY A 61 -22.62 -11.70 -3.41
C GLY A 61 -23.19 -11.96 -4.82
N MET A 62 -23.44 -10.91 -5.59
CA MET A 62 -23.91 -10.98 -6.97
C MET A 62 -23.28 -9.88 -7.82
N VAL A 63 -23.11 -10.15 -9.11
CA VAL A 63 -22.59 -9.20 -10.09
C VAL A 63 -23.75 -8.63 -10.92
N PRO A 64 -23.97 -7.31 -10.94
CA PRO A 64 -25.03 -6.72 -11.76
C PRO A 64 -24.67 -6.71 -13.25
N MET A 65 -25.71 -6.76 -14.07
CA MET A 65 -25.69 -6.56 -15.51
C MET A 65 -26.73 -5.49 -15.87
N PHE A 66 -26.25 -4.35 -16.35
CA PHE A 66 -27.04 -3.19 -16.77
C PHE A 66 -27.23 -3.22 -18.29
N ILE A 67 -28.49 -3.40 -18.74
CA ILE A 67 -28.82 -3.66 -20.14
C ILE A 67 -29.59 -2.47 -20.74
N PHE A 68 -29.10 -1.96 -21.87
CA PHE A 68 -29.63 -0.81 -22.61
C PHE A 68 -30.02 -1.18 -24.05
N GLY A 69 -30.96 -0.42 -24.61
CA GLY A 69 -31.50 -0.57 -25.97
C GLY A 69 -32.90 0.07 -26.10
N ASP A 70 -33.47 0.07 -27.30
CA ASP A 70 -34.80 0.66 -27.55
C ASP A 70 -35.93 -0.32 -27.18
N GLU A 71 -37.00 0.19 -26.56
CA GLU A 71 -38.29 -0.51 -26.54
C GLU A 71 -38.94 -0.44 -27.93
N ALA A 72 -38.96 -1.59 -28.61
CA ALA A 72 -39.73 -1.92 -29.81
C ALA A 72 -39.88 -0.83 -30.90
N ILE A 73 -39.13 -0.99 -31.99
CA ILE A 73 -39.65 -0.62 -33.31
C ILE A 73 -39.96 -1.95 -34.03
N ASP A 74 -41.24 -2.22 -34.26
CA ASP A 74 -41.78 -3.41 -34.96
C ASP A 74 -41.72 -4.78 -34.25
N GLY A 75 -41.85 -4.81 -32.92
CA GLY A 75 -42.23 -6.04 -32.21
C GLY A 75 -41.13 -7.11 -32.09
N LYS A 76 -39.86 -6.74 -32.26
CA LYS A 76 -38.70 -7.51 -31.80
C LYS A 76 -38.03 -6.75 -30.65
N ALA A 77 -37.71 -7.46 -29.56
CA ALA A 77 -37.01 -6.89 -28.42
C ALA A 77 -35.52 -6.77 -28.74
N ASN A 78 -34.98 -5.56 -28.85
CA ASN A 78 -33.58 -5.29 -29.16
C ASN A 78 -32.88 -4.63 -27.96
N LYS A 79 -32.70 -5.38 -26.87
CA LYS A 79 -31.82 -5.01 -25.77
C LYS A 79 -30.43 -5.50 -26.08
N THR A 80 -29.62 -4.64 -26.68
CA THR A 80 -28.42 -5.03 -27.41
C THR A 80 -27.11 -4.74 -26.68
N PHE A 81 -27.12 -3.86 -25.68
CA PHE A 81 -25.90 -3.42 -24.96
C PHE A 81 -25.99 -3.81 -23.49
N ALA A 82 -25.04 -4.59 -22.98
CA ALA A 82 -24.99 -5.01 -21.59
C ALA A 82 -23.65 -4.64 -20.96
N TYR A 83 -23.69 -4.07 -19.77
CA TYR A 83 -22.52 -3.68 -19.00
C TYR A 83 -22.54 -4.38 -17.65
N THR A 84 -21.51 -5.17 -17.38
CA THR A 84 -21.37 -5.95 -16.15
C THR A 84 -20.33 -5.30 -15.23
N GLY A 85 -20.63 -5.21 -13.94
CA GLY A 85 -19.74 -4.59 -12.95
C GLY A 85 -20.50 -3.69 -12.01
N ASN A 86 -20.13 -3.74 -10.72
CA ASN A 86 -20.79 -2.93 -9.70
C ASN A 86 -20.10 -1.57 -9.55
N GLY A 87 -20.87 -0.49 -9.49
CA GLY A 87 -20.34 0.87 -9.41
C GLY A 87 -19.83 1.42 -10.75
N ILE A 88 -20.28 0.84 -11.87
CA ILE A 88 -19.83 1.25 -13.21
C ILE A 88 -20.35 2.65 -13.55
N SER A 89 -19.47 3.50 -14.11
CA SER A 89 -19.80 4.84 -14.57
C SER A 89 -19.79 4.91 -16.10
N LEU A 90 -20.90 5.33 -16.72
CA LEU A 90 -21.09 5.40 -18.17
C LEU A 90 -21.50 6.81 -18.60
N ARG A 91 -21.00 7.30 -19.74
CA ARG A 91 -21.37 8.62 -20.28
C ARG A 91 -22.45 8.52 -21.36
N PHE A 92 -23.47 9.39 -21.26
CA PHE A 92 -24.63 9.40 -22.16
C PHE A 92 -24.67 10.63 -23.05
N ARG A 93 -24.99 10.45 -24.34
CA ARG A 93 -24.91 11.53 -25.33
C ARG A 93 -26.08 12.52 -25.30
N ASP A 94 -27.31 12.01 -25.32
CA ASP A 94 -28.48 12.79 -25.71
C ASP A 94 -29.32 13.15 -24.48
N ALA A 95 -29.86 14.37 -24.47
CA ALA A 95 -30.84 14.77 -23.46
C ALA A 95 -32.16 14.02 -23.69
N LYS A 96 -32.38 12.95 -22.92
CA LYS A 96 -33.63 12.18 -22.89
C LYS A 96 -33.74 11.37 -21.60
N THR A 97 -34.91 10.79 -21.38
CA THR A 97 -35.06 9.70 -20.41
C THR A 97 -34.54 8.40 -21.03
N TYR A 98 -33.65 7.74 -20.31
CA TYR A 98 -33.12 6.43 -20.61
C TYR A 98 -33.76 5.39 -19.70
N SER A 99 -33.94 4.19 -20.21
CA SER A 99 -34.32 3.01 -19.43
C SER A 99 -33.16 2.03 -19.38
N VAL A 100 -32.99 1.40 -18.22
CA VAL A 100 -32.00 0.34 -17.99
C VAL A 100 -32.68 -0.87 -17.38
N GLU A 101 -32.54 -2.04 -18.02
CA GLU A 101 -32.93 -3.31 -17.40
C GLU A 101 -31.76 -3.86 -16.58
N VAL A 102 -32.03 -4.22 -15.34
CA VAL A 102 -31.05 -4.82 -14.44
C VAL A 102 -31.34 -6.29 -14.27
N LYS A 103 -30.31 -7.09 -14.50
CA LYS A 103 -30.17 -8.49 -14.08
C LYS A 103 -28.96 -8.58 -13.16
N ALA A 104 -28.85 -9.68 -12.43
CA ALA A 104 -27.63 -9.99 -11.67
C ALA A 104 -27.38 -11.49 -11.73
N TYR A 105 -26.14 -11.92 -11.53
CA TYR A 105 -25.80 -13.34 -11.46
C TYR A 105 -24.90 -13.63 -10.26
N ASN A 106 -24.95 -14.88 -9.80
CA ASN A 106 -24.04 -15.44 -8.82
C ASN A 106 -23.62 -16.85 -9.26
N ALA A 107 -22.90 -17.58 -8.41
CA ALA A 107 -22.44 -18.95 -8.70
C ALA A 107 -23.58 -19.96 -9.00
N HIS A 108 -24.84 -19.63 -8.70
CA HIS A 108 -26.01 -20.48 -8.91
C HIS A 108 -26.84 -20.12 -10.15
N GLY A 109 -26.53 -19.01 -10.81
CA GLY A 109 -27.16 -18.62 -12.08
C GLY A 109 -27.51 -17.13 -12.18
N VAL A 110 -28.14 -16.77 -13.30
CA VAL A 110 -28.68 -15.42 -13.56
C VAL A 110 -30.02 -15.26 -12.86
N SER A 111 -30.33 -14.02 -12.49
CA SER A 111 -31.51 -13.68 -11.70
C SER A 111 -32.81 -14.17 -12.29
N VAL A 112 -33.70 -14.64 -11.41
CA VAL A 112 -35.12 -14.86 -11.72
C VAL A 112 -35.77 -13.49 -11.91
N GLY A 113 -36.20 -13.22 -13.15
CA GLY A 113 -36.76 -11.93 -13.54
C GLY A 113 -35.71 -10.88 -13.90
N SER A 114 -36.18 -9.64 -13.99
CA SER A 114 -35.37 -8.42 -14.15
C SER A 114 -36.18 -7.21 -13.72
N LYS A 115 -35.50 -6.10 -13.44
CA LYS A 115 -36.13 -4.86 -13.00
C LYS A 115 -35.68 -3.71 -13.88
N VAL A 116 -36.61 -2.88 -14.33
CA VAL A 116 -36.32 -1.72 -15.18
C VAL A 116 -36.30 -0.47 -14.33
N TYR A 117 -35.27 0.35 -14.50
CA TYR A 117 -35.14 1.67 -13.92
C TYR A 117 -35.09 2.73 -15.02
N GLU A 118 -35.48 3.95 -14.69
CA GLU A 118 -35.42 5.09 -15.59
C GLU A 118 -34.59 6.21 -14.96
N PHE A 119 -33.84 6.94 -15.79
CA PHE A 119 -33.14 8.15 -15.40
C PHE A 119 -33.17 9.16 -16.54
N THR A 120 -33.04 10.45 -16.23
CA THR A 120 -33.15 11.53 -17.22
C THR A 120 -31.84 12.31 -17.31
N MET A 121 -31.30 12.39 -18.53
CA MET A 121 -30.23 13.31 -18.88
C MET A 121 -30.85 14.64 -19.33
N GLU A 122 -30.46 15.74 -18.69
CA GLU A 122 -30.98 17.07 -19.01
C GLU A 122 -30.22 17.72 -20.18
N ASN A 123 -28.95 17.36 -20.33
CA ASN A 123 -28.05 17.95 -21.30
C ASN A 123 -27.63 16.95 -22.38
N THR A 124 -27.44 17.49 -23.58
CA THR A 124 -26.88 16.75 -24.69
C THR A 124 -25.38 17.05 -24.76
N TYR A 125 -24.53 16.03 -24.56
CA TYR A 125 -23.08 16.18 -24.65
C TYR A 125 -22.66 16.48 -26.09
N ARG A 126 -21.87 17.55 -26.25
CA ARG A 126 -21.45 18.12 -27.55
C ARG A 126 -20.06 18.74 -27.47
N ASP A 127 -19.07 18.02 -26.96
CA ASP A 127 -17.67 18.46 -27.00
C ASP A 127 -16.79 17.45 -27.78
N PRO A 128 -15.67 17.90 -28.36
CA PRO A 128 -14.72 16.96 -28.93
C PRO A 128 -14.27 16.00 -27.83
N PHE A 129 -14.08 14.74 -28.21
CA PHE A 129 -13.52 13.75 -27.30
C PHE A 129 -12.11 14.19 -26.87
N ASP A 130 -11.88 14.26 -25.57
CA ASP A 130 -10.56 14.52 -24.99
C ASP A 130 -9.95 13.21 -24.49
N ALA A 131 -8.92 12.74 -25.19
CA ALA A 131 -8.17 11.55 -24.83
C ALA A 131 -7.25 11.76 -23.61
N SER A 132 -6.87 13.00 -23.31
CA SER A 132 -5.79 13.33 -22.37
C SER A 132 -5.95 12.70 -20.97
N PRO A 133 -7.15 12.64 -20.36
CA PRO A 133 -7.34 11.99 -19.06
C PRO A 133 -7.02 10.49 -19.08
N TYR A 134 -7.35 9.80 -20.17
CA TYR A 134 -7.08 8.37 -20.36
C TYR A 134 -5.61 8.12 -20.65
N MET A 135 -4.99 8.98 -21.47
CA MET A 135 -3.54 8.94 -21.73
C MET A 135 -2.75 9.07 -20.41
N LYS A 136 -3.15 10.03 -19.56
CA LYS A 136 -2.59 10.23 -18.20
C LYS A 136 -2.83 9.07 -17.24
N ALA A 137 -3.97 8.39 -17.37
CA ALA A 137 -4.30 7.24 -16.52
C ALA A 137 -3.51 5.99 -16.93
N LEU A 138 -3.26 5.81 -18.24
CA LEU A 138 -2.47 4.72 -18.80
C LEU A 138 -0.97 4.91 -18.64
N ALA A 139 -0.49 6.16 -18.59
CA ALA A 139 0.94 6.48 -18.60
C ALA A 139 1.68 5.84 -17.42
N ASN A 140 2.18 4.64 -17.64
CA ASN A 140 2.82 3.77 -16.67
C ASN A 140 3.39 2.54 -17.39
N THR A 141 4.19 1.75 -16.68
CA THR A 141 4.51 0.37 -17.05
C THR A 141 3.52 -0.57 -16.36
N TRP A 142 3.10 -1.60 -17.08
CA TRP A 142 2.09 -2.56 -16.65
C TRP A 142 2.59 -3.98 -16.84
N GLN A 143 2.11 -4.88 -15.99
CA GLN A 143 2.27 -6.33 -16.07
C GLN A 143 0.91 -7.01 -15.96
N TRP A 144 0.80 -8.26 -16.40
CA TRP A 144 -0.43 -9.03 -16.24
C TRP A 144 -0.84 -9.14 -14.76
N ASP A 145 -2.14 -9.03 -14.51
CA ASP A 145 -2.74 -9.25 -13.19
C ASP A 145 -2.87 -10.75 -12.88
N LYS A 146 -1.74 -11.45 -12.87
CA LYS A 146 -1.71 -12.92 -12.84
C LYS A 146 -2.38 -13.52 -11.62
N GLU A 147 -2.42 -12.81 -10.49
CA GLU A 147 -2.96 -13.30 -9.22
C GLU A 147 -4.49 -13.22 -9.16
N THR A 148 -5.12 -12.46 -10.06
CA THR A 148 -6.58 -12.27 -10.07
C THR A 148 -7.27 -13.32 -10.93
N ASP A 149 -8.31 -13.97 -10.40
CA ASP A 149 -9.13 -14.92 -11.17
C ASP A 149 -9.82 -14.21 -12.35
N GLY A 150 -9.66 -14.74 -13.56
CA GLY A 150 -10.24 -14.18 -14.78
C GLY A 150 -9.58 -12.89 -15.29
N HIS A 151 -8.30 -12.66 -14.99
CA HIS A 151 -7.49 -11.60 -15.61
C HIS A 151 -7.33 -11.79 -17.13
N PHE A 152 -7.32 -13.05 -17.57
CA PHE A 152 -7.19 -13.48 -18.95
C PHE A 152 -8.30 -14.47 -19.28
N GLY A 153 -8.92 -14.38 -20.45
CA GLY A 153 -10.04 -15.26 -20.78
C GLY A 153 -10.67 -15.02 -22.15
N CYS A 154 -11.66 -15.84 -22.46
CA CYS A 154 -12.46 -15.70 -23.67
C CYS A 154 -13.96 -15.92 -23.43
N GLY A 155 -14.77 -15.30 -24.28
CA GLY A 155 -16.21 -15.22 -24.08
C GLY A 155 -17.00 -15.00 -25.37
N SER A 156 -18.33 -14.97 -25.23
CA SER A 156 -19.24 -14.81 -26.36
C SER A 156 -19.37 -13.36 -26.81
N ILE A 157 -19.54 -13.20 -28.12
CA ILE A 157 -19.97 -11.95 -28.75
C ILE A 157 -21.44 -12.03 -29.14
N ASN A 158 -22.17 -10.94 -28.95
CA ASN A 158 -23.49 -10.73 -29.53
C ASN A 158 -23.35 -10.51 -31.03
N ALA A 159 -23.89 -11.44 -31.82
CA ALA A 159 -23.80 -11.42 -33.28
C ALA A 159 -24.45 -10.20 -33.96
N GLU A 160 -25.34 -9.48 -33.27
CA GLU A 160 -25.99 -8.27 -33.79
C GLU A 160 -25.18 -6.99 -33.52
N THR A 161 -24.47 -6.91 -32.38
CA THR A 161 -23.69 -5.73 -32.01
C THR A 161 -22.19 -5.88 -32.25
N GLY A 162 -21.69 -7.11 -32.38
CA GLY A 162 -20.25 -7.37 -32.42
C GLY A 162 -19.54 -7.18 -31.08
N GLN A 163 -20.26 -7.07 -29.96
CA GLN A 163 -19.69 -6.84 -28.64
C GLN A 163 -19.81 -8.04 -27.71
N ALA A 164 -18.89 -8.15 -26.75
CA ALA A 164 -18.91 -9.13 -25.68
C ALA A 164 -20.23 -9.07 -24.90
N THR A 165 -20.79 -10.24 -24.57
CA THR A 165 -22.04 -10.32 -23.79
C THR A 165 -21.80 -10.16 -22.28
N THR A 166 -20.53 -10.27 -21.85
CA THR A 166 -20.03 -10.13 -20.48
C THR A 166 -18.75 -9.27 -20.50
N ASP A 167 -17.83 -9.47 -19.54
CA ASP A 167 -16.47 -8.92 -19.58
C ASP A 167 -15.54 -9.66 -20.57
N GLY A 168 -16.07 -10.62 -21.33
CA GLY A 168 -15.32 -11.42 -22.29
C GLY A 168 -14.75 -12.72 -21.70
N THR A 169 -15.35 -13.25 -20.63
CA THR A 169 -14.86 -14.47 -19.95
C THR A 169 -15.91 -15.58 -19.73
N ASP A 170 -17.10 -15.45 -20.31
CA ASP A 170 -18.22 -16.39 -20.09
C ASP A 170 -18.03 -17.79 -20.69
N TRP A 171 -17.03 -18.00 -21.55
CA TRP A 171 -16.68 -19.33 -22.06
C TRP A 171 -15.52 -19.97 -21.30
N TRP A 172 -14.48 -19.19 -21.03
CA TRP A 172 -13.32 -19.64 -20.27
C TRP A 172 -12.61 -18.44 -19.62
N LYS A 173 -12.10 -18.66 -18.41
CA LYS A 173 -11.30 -17.70 -17.67
C LYS A 173 -10.09 -18.39 -17.04
N CYS A 174 -8.96 -17.69 -17.03
CA CYS A 174 -7.73 -18.16 -16.43
C CYS A 174 -7.80 -18.00 -14.91
N GLY A 175 -7.51 -19.06 -14.18
CA GLY A 175 -7.33 -18.97 -12.72
C GLY A 175 -6.06 -18.20 -12.35
N PRO A 176 -5.91 -17.80 -11.07
CA PRO A 176 -4.68 -17.19 -10.57
C PRO A 176 -3.45 -18.01 -10.95
N ASN A 177 -2.44 -17.34 -11.52
CA ASN A 177 -1.17 -17.91 -11.98
C ASN A 177 -1.31 -19.03 -13.03
N GLY A 178 -2.45 -19.12 -13.71
CA GLY A 178 -2.77 -20.24 -14.62
C GLY A 178 -1.91 -20.31 -15.89
N LYS A 179 -1.09 -19.28 -16.16
CA LYS A 179 -0.12 -19.21 -17.26
C LYS A 179 1.33 -19.03 -16.78
N ASP A 180 1.66 -19.45 -15.56
CA ASP A 180 3.05 -19.45 -15.10
C ASP A 180 3.94 -20.33 -16.01
N GLY A 181 5.12 -19.82 -16.36
CA GLY A 181 6.12 -20.54 -17.17
C GLY A 181 5.86 -20.53 -18.67
N VAL A 182 4.94 -19.70 -19.16
CA VAL A 182 4.85 -19.32 -20.57
C VAL A 182 5.09 -17.81 -20.70
N GLY A 183 5.67 -17.36 -21.84
CA GLY A 183 6.00 -15.97 -22.16
C GLY A 183 4.78 -15.06 -22.26
N LEU A 184 4.18 -14.82 -21.10
CA LEU A 184 3.00 -14.00 -20.89
C LEU A 184 3.21 -13.15 -19.63
N TYR A 185 3.56 -13.77 -18.49
CA TYR A 185 3.62 -13.05 -17.21
C TYR A 185 4.94 -12.32 -16.93
N ASP A 186 5.96 -12.54 -17.75
CA ASP A 186 7.21 -11.77 -17.76
C ASP A 186 7.15 -10.57 -18.71
N ASP A 187 6.14 -10.51 -19.57
CA ASP A 187 5.90 -9.36 -20.43
C ASP A 187 5.61 -8.09 -19.64
N THR A 188 6.20 -6.98 -20.09
CA THR A 188 5.83 -5.64 -19.64
C THR A 188 5.38 -4.78 -20.81
N ILE A 189 4.37 -3.94 -20.56
CA ILE A 189 3.90 -2.95 -21.52
C ILE A 189 3.98 -1.56 -20.91
N THR A 190 4.45 -0.58 -21.66
CA THR A 190 4.57 0.80 -21.20
C THR A 190 3.78 1.72 -22.12
N PHE A 191 2.99 2.62 -21.54
CA PHE A 191 2.32 3.70 -22.25
C PHE A 191 2.89 5.05 -21.79
N THR A 192 2.95 6.04 -22.68
CA THR A 192 3.33 7.41 -22.35
C THR A 192 2.20 8.38 -22.65
N GLU A 193 2.14 9.52 -21.93
CA GLU A 193 1.16 10.58 -22.22
C GLU A 193 1.26 11.14 -23.65
N ALA A 194 2.41 10.95 -24.31
CA ALA A 194 2.66 11.37 -25.67
C ALA A 194 2.07 10.43 -26.74
N GLY A 195 1.47 9.30 -26.34
CA GLY A 195 0.90 8.33 -27.27
C GLY A 195 1.90 7.32 -27.82
N GLU A 196 2.93 7.00 -27.03
CA GLU A 196 3.89 5.94 -27.35
C GLU A 196 3.60 4.70 -26.49
N TYR A 197 3.57 3.54 -27.14
CA TYR A 197 3.41 2.23 -26.54
C TYR A 197 4.69 1.41 -26.77
N THR A 198 5.24 0.84 -25.71
CA THR A 198 6.39 -0.06 -25.75
C THR A 198 6.00 -1.42 -25.21
N TYR A 199 6.30 -2.47 -25.97
CA TYR A 199 6.16 -3.87 -25.54
C TYR A 199 7.55 -4.47 -25.31
N ASN A 200 7.72 -5.12 -24.15
CA ASN A 200 8.93 -5.83 -23.78
C ASN A 200 8.57 -7.29 -23.41
N PRO A 201 8.99 -8.29 -24.22
CA PRO A 201 8.62 -9.71 -24.07
C PRO A 201 9.47 -10.44 -23.00
N GLY A 202 9.85 -9.74 -21.93
CA GLY A 202 10.69 -10.32 -20.88
C GLY A 202 12.06 -10.85 -21.36
N GLU A 203 12.67 -11.69 -20.51
CA GLU A 203 13.95 -12.34 -20.81
C GLU A 203 13.81 -13.49 -21.80
N ASP A 204 12.61 -14.08 -21.90
CA ASP A 204 12.38 -15.25 -22.75
C ASP A 204 12.24 -14.88 -24.24
N GLY A 205 11.93 -13.62 -24.54
CA GLY A 205 11.81 -13.09 -25.90
C GLY A 205 10.65 -13.73 -26.65
N ALA A 206 9.57 -14.11 -25.96
CA ALA A 206 8.43 -14.81 -26.51
C ALA A 206 7.12 -14.07 -26.25
N VAL A 207 6.12 -14.35 -27.10
CA VAL A 207 4.73 -13.92 -26.93
C VAL A 207 3.83 -15.14 -26.91
N TYR A 208 2.83 -15.12 -26.03
CA TYR A 208 1.80 -16.14 -25.98
C TYR A 208 0.76 -15.95 -27.09
N VAL A 209 0.45 -17.00 -27.84
CA VAL A 209 -0.41 -16.94 -29.03
C VAL A 209 -1.47 -18.02 -29.02
N ASN A 210 -2.70 -17.64 -29.36
CA ASN A 210 -3.80 -18.57 -29.50
C ASN A 210 -3.60 -19.53 -30.67
N TRP A 211 -3.98 -20.80 -30.49
CA TRP A 211 -3.93 -21.79 -31.57
C TRP A 211 -4.79 -21.42 -32.78
N GLY A 212 -5.89 -20.68 -32.56
CA GLY A 212 -6.80 -20.19 -33.61
C GLY A 212 -6.12 -19.25 -34.60
N MET A 213 -4.98 -18.66 -34.22
CA MET A 213 -4.09 -17.92 -35.13
C MET A 213 -3.60 -18.81 -36.29
N ALA A 214 -3.35 -20.11 -36.06
CA ALA A 214 -2.90 -21.05 -37.09
C ALA A 214 -3.98 -21.38 -38.14
N ALA A 215 -5.26 -21.25 -37.76
CA ALA A 215 -6.39 -21.57 -38.62
C ALA A 215 -6.76 -20.41 -39.58
N GLY A 216 -6.26 -19.19 -39.36
CA GLY A 216 -6.62 -18.00 -40.12
C GLY A 216 -5.51 -16.94 -40.33
N GLY A 217 -4.29 -17.16 -39.83
CA GLY A 217 -3.16 -16.22 -39.89
C GLY A 217 -1.81 -16.94 -39.96
N ASN A 218 -0.72 -16.19 -40.11
CA ASN A 218 0.65 -16.72 -40.24
C ASN A 218 1.60 -15.94 -39.31
N TYR A 219 1.56 -16.19 -37.99
CA TYR A 219 2.54 -15.65 -37.04
C TYR A 219 3.77 -16.59 -36.95
N PRO A 220 5.00 -16.13 -36.70
CA PRO A 220 6.14 -17.03 -36.54
C PRO A 220 5.97 -17.95 -35.31
N GLY A 221 6.25 -19.26 -35.39
CA GLY A 221 6.14 -20.14 -34.23
C GLY A 221 6.10 -21.64 -34.57
N ASN A 222 6.32 -22.49 -33.56
CA ASN A 222 6.35 -23.94 -33.71
C ASN A 222 4.96 -24.53 -33.43
N TYR A 223 4.03 -24.30 -34.35
CA TYR A 223 2.65 -24.76 -34.24
C TYR A 223 2.56 -26.28 -34.16
N ALA A 224 2.10 -26.79 -33.03
CA ALA A 224 1.59 -28.16 -32.96
C ALA A 224 0.15 -28.13 -33.51
N ASN A 225 -0.15 -29.01 -34.48
CA ASN A 225 -1.45 -29.04 -35.16
C ASN A 225 -2.51 -29.78 -34.29
N ASP A 226 -2.52 -29.48 -33.00
CA ASP A 226 -3.21 -30.21 -31.93
C ASP A 226 -4.16 -29.33 -31.10
N GLU A 227 -4.57 -28.18 -31.64
CA GLU A 227 -5.51 -27.24 -31.01
C GLU A 227 -5.00 -26.63 -29.68
N GLN A 228 -3.68 -26.55 -29.50
CA GLN A 228 -3.06 -25.94 -28.32
C GLN A 228 -2.43 -24.58 -28.64
N ASP A 229 -2.63 -23.63 -27.72
CA ASP A 229 -1.92 -22.34 -27.73
C ASP A 229 -0.40 -22.58 -27.67
N TYR A 230 0.38 -21.65 -28.18
CA TYR A 230 1.83 -21.80 -28.32
C TYR A 230 2.57 -20.48 -28.05
N GLN A 231 3.88 -20.56 -27.89
CA GLN A 231 4.77 -19.42 -27.73
C GLN A 231 5.51 -19.13 -29.04
N ALA A 232 5.60 -17.86 -29.39
CA ALA A 232 6.24 -17.37 -30.61
C ALA A 232 7.38 -16.42 -30.25
N PRO A 233 8.57 -16.50 -30.89
CA PRO A 233 9.61 -15.52 -30.66
C PRO A 233 9.18 -14.14 -31.15
N ILE A 234 9.48 -13.11 -30.38
CA ILE A 234 9.18 -11.72 -30.71
C ILE A 234 10.29 -10.81 -30.16
N GLU A 235 10.57 -9.71 -30.85
CA GLU A 235 11.49 -8.68 -30.33
C GLU A 235 10.68 -7.59 -29.63
N ALA A 236 11.30 -6.93 -28.63
CA ALA A 236 10.74 -5.71 -28.06
C ALA A 236 10.53 -4.66 -29.16
N PHE A 237 9.43 -3.92 -29.07
CA PHE A 237 9.09 -2.90 -30.06
C PHE A 237 8.43 -1.69 -29.42
N THR A 238 8.36 -0.60 -30.18
CA THR A 238 7.67 0.63 -29.80
C THR A 238 6.86 1.13 -30.98
N CYS A 239 5.60 1.51 -30.73
CA CYS A 239 4.70 2.06 -31.74
C CYS A 239 3.80 3.13 -31.16
N ALA A 240 3.06 3.85 -32.01
CA ALA A 240 2.08 4.81 -31.53
C ALA A 240 0.81 4.10 -31.01
N TYR A 241 0.17 4.71 -30.01
CA TYR A 241 -1.19 4.36 -29.62
C TYR A 241 -2.08 5.61 -29.55
N THR A 242 -3.37 5.38 -29.70
CA THR A 242 -4.40 6.41 -29.52
C THR A 242 -5.50 5.91 -28.61
N ILE A 243 -6.13 6.86 -27.90
CA ILE A 243 -7.42 6.62 -27.27
C ILE A 243 -8.49 7.24 -28.17
N GLU A 244 -9.51 6.46 -28.45
CA GLU A 244 -10.63 6.87 -29.30
C GLU A 244 -11.95 6.62 -28.58
N ASN A 245 -12.96 7.45 -28.87
CA ASN A 245 -14.33 7.16 -28.46
C ASN A 245 -15.20 6.70 -29.63
N ASN A 246 -16.21 5.92 -29.30
CA ASN A 246 -17.31 5.58 -30.18
C ASN A 246 -18.63 5.75 -29.40
N TRP A 247 -19.69 6.15 -30.09
CA TRP A 247 -21.04 6.20 -29.51
C TRP A 247 -21.84 5.03 -30.04
N ASN A 248 -22.27 4.13 -29.17
CA ASN A 248 -23.08 3.00 -29.61
C ASN A 248 -24.54 3.40 -29.90
N ALA A 249 -25.33 2.45 -30.40
CA ALA A 249 -26.71 2.72 -30.78
C ALA A 249 -27.63 3.06 -29.59
N ALA A 250 -27.24 2.72 -28.35
CA ALA A 250 -27.93 3.18 -27.14
C ALA A 250 -27.57 4.63 -26.75
N GLY A 251 -26.59 5.25 -27.43
CA GLY A 251 -26.10 6.60 -27.12
C GLY A 251 -25.16 6.63 -25.91
N ILE A 252 -24.52 5.50 -25.61
CA ILE A 252 -23.51 5.35 -24.55
C ILE A 252 -22.13 5.45 -25.20
N GLU A 253 -21.22 6.14 -24.53
CA GLU A 253 -19.84 6.25 -24.98
C GLU A 253 -19.02 5.00 -24.65
N GLU A 254 -18.22 4.58 -25.61
CA GLU A 254 -17.25 3.48 -25.50
C GLU A 254 -15.86 4.03 -25.77
N ILE A 255 -14.92 3.71 -24.90
CA ILE A 255 -13.52 4.14 -25.01
C ILE A 255 -12.69 2.96 -25.49
N TYR A 256 -11.78 3.23 -26.41
CA TYR A 256 -10.91 2.23 -27.03
C TYR A 256 -9.45 2.64 -26.91
N LEU A 257 -8.61 1.67 -26.55
CA LEU A 257 -7.18 1.67 -26.81
C LEU A 257 -6.96 1.12 -28.23
N VAL A 258 -6.21 1.86 -29.05
CA VAL A 258 -5.89 1.48 -30.42
C VAL A 258 -4.39 1.56 -30.61
N LEU A 259 -3.77 0.47 -31.04
CA LEU A 259 -2.35 0.44 -31.41
C LEU A 259 -2.20 0.62 -32.93
N GLU A 260 -0.98 0.87 -33.40
CA GLU A 260 -0.72 0.81 -34.85
C GLU A 260 -0.90 -0.62 -35.39
N PRO A 261 -1.53 -0.81 -36.58
CA PRO A 261 -1.64 -2.12 -37.21
C PRO A 261 -0.31 -2.87 -37.31
N GLY A 262 -0.32 -4.17 -37.00
CA GLY A 262 0.86 -5.02 -36.94
C GLY A 262 1.41 -5.28 -35.54
N HIS A 263 0.85 -4.65 -34.51
CA HIS A 263 1.33 -4.77 -33.12
C HIS A 263 0.32 -5.46 -32.20
N ASN A 264 0.81 -6.10 -31.15
CA ASN A 264 0.02 -6.82 -30.15
C ASN A 264 0.07 -6.14 -28.77
N LEU A 265 -0.88 -6.54 -27.91
CA LEU A 265 -0.96 -6.20 -26.49
C LEU A 265 -0.60 -7.42 -25.62
N SER A 266 0.66 -7.89 -25.72
CA SER A 266 1.23 -9.05 -25.01
C SER A 266 0.59 -10.43 -25.28
N TYR A 267 -0.66 -10.50 -25.73
CA TYR A 267 -1.29 -11.73 -26.21
C TYR A 267 -1.87 -11.56 -27.61
N ILE A 268 -1.78 -12.62 -28.42
CA ILE A 268 -2.26 -12.65 -29.80
C ILE A 268 -3.40 -13.67 -29.94
N PRO A 269 -4.67 -13.24 -29.99
CA PRO A 269 -5.80 -14.15 -30.04
C PRO A 269 -6.12 -14.62 -31.47
N HIS A 270 -5.89 -13.79 -32.48
CA HIS A 270 -6.16 -14.07 -33.90
C HIS A 270 -5.59 -12.96 -34.80
N GLN A 271 -5.62 -13.18 -36.12
CA GLN A 271 -5.00 -12.28 -37.10
C GLN A 271 -5.62 -10.87 -37.10
N THR A 272 -6.95 -10.77 -37.02
CA THR A 272 -7.63 -9.46 -37.00
C THR A 272 -7.27 -8.60 -35.77
N ALA A 273 -6.83 -9.19 -34.65
CA ALA A 273 -6.33 -8.44 -33.50
C ALA A 273 -4.94 -7.83 -33.72
N ILE A 274 -4.21 -8.28 -34.74
CA ILE A 274 -2.95 -7.67 -35.20
C ILE A 274 -3.21 -6.69 -36.33
N ASP A 275 -4.09 -7.04 -37.27
CA ASP A 275 -4.41 -6.19 -38.42
C ASP A 275 -5.20 -4.95 -38.01
N ASN A 276 -5.99 -5.05 -36.93
CA ASN A 276 -6.80 -3.99 -36.34
C ASN A 276 -6.76 -4.07 -34.80
N PRO A 277 -5.63 -3.70 -34.16
CA PRO A 277 -5.42 -3.86 -32.72
C PRO A 277 -6.23 -2.83 -31.93
N ARG A 278 -7.50 -3.18 -31.70
CA ARG A 278 -8.49 -2.36 -31.03
C ARG A 278 -9.02 -3.05 -29.79
N TYR A 279 -8.97 -2.35 -28.66
CA TYR A 279 -9.32 -2.91 -27.35
C TYR A 279 -10.27 -1.95 -26.64
N ARG A 280 -11.49 -2.41 -26.33
CA ARG A 280 -12.46 -1.60 -25.59
C ARG A 280 -12.13 -1.63 -24.10
N PHE A 281 -12.22 -0.49 -23.44
CA PHE A 281 -12.14 -0.41 -21.98
C PHE A 281 -13.37 -1.06 -21.33
N LEU A 282 -13.13 -1.91 -20.34
CA LEU A 282 -14.18 -2.46 -19.47
C LEU A 282 -14.50 -1.52 -18.30
N GLU A 283 -13.54 -0.69 -17.90
CA GLU A 283 -13.66 0.37 -16.90
C GLU A 283 -13.19 1.69 -17.50
N THR A 284 -13.97 2.76 -17.34
CA THR A 284 -13.68 4.09 -17.92
C THR A 284 -13.39 5.17 -16.88
N ASN A 285 -13.52 4.85 -15.58
CA ASN A 285 -13.07 5.72 -14.52
C ASN A 285 -11.53 5.78 -14.48
N VAL A 286 -10.96 6.96 -14.74
CA VAL A 286 -9.50 7.18 -14.80
C VAL A 286 -8.77 6.85 -13.49
N GLY A 287 -9.44 6.97 -12.33
CA GLY A 287 -8.87 6.59 -11.04
C GLY A 287 -8.77 5.08 -10.85
N ASN A 288 -9.74 4.32 -11.38
CA ASN A 288 -9.71 2.86 -11.37
C ASN A 288 -8.73 2.32 -12.42
N ILE A 289 -8.65 2.94 -13.61
CA ILE A 289 -7.69 2.56 -14.66
C ILE A 289 -6.27 2.56 -14.10
N ARG A 290 -5.88 3.58 -13.32
CA ARG A 290 -4.55 3.68 -12.68
C ARG A 290 -4.19 2.50 -11.78
N LYS A 291 -5.19 1.76 -11.27
CA LYS A 291 -5.02 0.59 -10.41
C LYS A 291 -5.05 -0.71 -11.22
N THR A 292 -5.94 -0.78 -12.21
CA THR A 292 -6.17 -1.97 -13.02
C THR A 292 -6.60 -1.56 -14.42
N LEU A 293 -5.86 -2.01 -15.43
CA LEU A 293 -6.19 -1.83 -16.84
C LEU A 293 -6.92 -3.07 -17.37
N SER A 294 -8.25 -2.98 -17.46
CA SER A 294 -9.11 -4.06 -17.98
C SER A 294 -9.65 -3.73 -19.37
N LEU A 295 -9.36 -4.59 -20.34
CA LEU A 295 -9.65 -4.40 -21.75
C LEU A 295 -10.29 -5.65 -22.36
N VAL A 296 -11.03 -5.47 -23.45
CA VAL A 296 -11.55 -6.56 -24.26
C VAL A 296 -11.31 -6.31 -25.74
N ASN A 297 -10.79 -7.32 -26.46
CA ASN A 297 -10.73 -7.34 -27.92
C ASN A 297 -11.95 -8.10 -28.44
N GLU A 298 -12.69 -7.47 -29.35
CA GLU A 298 -14.00 -7.96 -29.84
C GLU A 298 -14.01 -8.10 -31.37
N GLU A 299 -12.83 -8.06 -31.99
CA GLU A 299 -12.71 -8.02 -33.45
C GLU A 299 -13.22 -9.34 -34.07
N PRO A 300 -14.00 -9.28 -35.17
CA PRO A 300 -14.57 -10.47 -35.79
C PRO A 300 -13.49 -11.46 -36.24
N THR A 301 -13.77 -12.76 -36.06
CA THR A 301 -12.89 -13.84 -36.55
C THR A 301 -13.41 -14.38 -37.89
N GLU A 302 -12.51 -14.67 -38.84
CA GLU A 302 -12.89 -15.19 -40.18
C GLU A 302 -13.44 -16.64 -40.14
N ASN A 303 -13.34 -17.35 -39.01
CA ASN A 303 -13.67 -18.78 -38.88
C ASN A 303 -15.17 -19.11 -38.71
N GLY A 304 -16.08 -18.22 -39.14
CA GLY A 304 -17.46 -18.61 -39.48
C GLY A 304 -18.38 -19.03 -38.32
N GLY A 305 -18.15 -18.55 -37.10
CA GLY A 305 -18.92 -18.96 -35.92
C GLY A 305 -19.21 -17.88 -34.87
N GLY A 306 -19.37 -16.60 -35.24
CA GLY A 306 -19.53 -15.52 -34.28
C GLY A 306 -18.19 -15.17 -33.62
N GLY A 307 -17.90 -13.88 -33.47
CA GLY A 307 -16.61 -13.45 -32.91
C GLY A 307 -16.41 -13.96 -31.47
N ILE A 308 -15.15 -14.12 -31.07
CA ILE A 308 -14.78 -14.45 -29.69
C ILE A 308 -14.33 -13.15 -29.03
N ALA A 309 -14.83 -12.86 -27.84
CA ALA A 309 -14.33 -11.75 -27.03
C ALA A 309 -13.12 -12.24 -26.24
N TRP A 310 -12.03 -11.45 -26.21
CA TRP A 310 -10.80 -11.79 -25.50
C TRP A 310 -10.48 -10.75 -24.44
N LYS A 311 -10.43 -11.15 -23.17
CA LYS A 311 -10.15 -10.24 -22.05
C LYS A 311 -8.65 -10.15 -21.75
N TYR A 312 -8.21 -8.93 -21.45
CA TYR A 312 -6.87 -8.58 -21.00
C TYR A 312 -6.98 -7.77 -19.71
N GLN A 313 -6.16 -8.11 -18.71
CA GLN A 313 -6.13 -7.37 -17.46
C GLN A 313 -4.70 -7.24 -16.95
N PHE A 314 -4.32 -5.98 -16.70
CA PHE A 314 -3.00 -5.61 -16.23
C PHE A 314 -3.10 -4.80 -14.94
N VAL A 315 -2.03 -4.83 -14.15
CA VAL A 315 -1.80 -3.98 -12.99
C VAL A 315 -0.49 -3.20 -13.18
N PRO A 316 -0.31 -2.06 -12.50
CA PRO A 316 0.97 -1.34 -12.52
C PRO A 316 2.13 -2.28 -12.21
N PHE A 317 3.17 -2.21 -13.03
CA PHE A 317 4.39 -2.98 -12.82
C PHE A 317 5.06 -2.50 -11.53
N VAL A 318 5.31 -3.44 -10.62
CA VAL A 318 6.13 -3.21 -9.43
C VAL A 318 7.42 -3.97 -9.65
N HIS A 319 8.46 -3.26 -10.05
CA HIS A 319 9.80 -3.83 -10.15
C HIS A 319 10.31 -4.14 -8.75
N VAL A 320 10.41 -5.43 -8.40
CA VAL A 320 11.10 -5.85 -7.19
C VAL A 320 12.56 -6.08 -7.59
N ALA A 321 13.42 -5.12 -7.25
CA ALA A 321 14.83 -5.20 -7.61
C ALA A 321 15.46 -6.48 -7.05
N GLY A 322 16.09 -7.26 -7.93
CA GLY A 322 16.86 -8.43 -7.52
C GLY A 322 18.09 -8.01 -6.70
N PRO A 323 18.70 -8.90 -5.90
CA PRO A 323 19.91 -8.56 -5.16
C PRO A 323 21.02 -7.94 -6.02
N GLU A 324 21.21 -8.43 -7.26
CA GLU A 324 22.23 -7.89 -8.17
C GLU A 324 21.94 -6.44 -8.57
N GLU A 325 20.68 -6.12 -8.86
CA GLU A 325 20.22 -4.77 -9.18
C GLU A 325 20.27 -3.86 -7.94
N LEU A 326 19.95 -4.38 -6.75
CA LEU A 326 20.08 -3.65 -5.51
C LEU A 326 21.54 -3.27 -5.24
N LEU A 327 22.48 -4.16 -5.56
CA LEU A 327 23.92 -3.96 -5.36
C LEU A 327 24.54 -3.00 -6.38
N ALA A 328 24.23 -3.19 -7.66
CA ALA A 328 24.93 -2.53 -8.78
C ALA A 328 24.08 -1.53 -9.57
N GLY A 329 22.78 -1.46 -9.32
CA GLY A 329 21.82 -0.74 -10.16
C GLY A 329 21.61 -1.42 -11.51
N THR A 330 20.91 -0.74 -12.41
CA THR A 330 20.73 -1.15 -13.81
C THR A 330 21.51 -0.26 -14.80
N ASP A 331 22.06 0.86 -14.32
CA ASP A 331 22.89 1.76 -15.12
C ASP A 331 24.31 1.20 -15.31
N ALA A 332 24.86 1.35 -16.52
CA ALA A 332 26.22 0.92 -16.84
C ALA A 332 27.30 1.63 -15.99
N ALA A 333 27.01 2.81 -15.43
CA ALA A 333 27.87 3.52 -14.50
C ALA A 333 27.97 2.84 -13.12
N GLY A 334 27.02 1.96 -12.80
CA GLY A 334 26.95 1.24 -11.53
C GLY A 334 26.41 2.07 -10.37
N LYS A 335 26.29 1.42 -9.21
CA LYS A 335 25.81 2.01 -7.96
C LYS A 335 26.97 2.25 -7.00
N VAL A 336 26.99 3.44 -6.40
CA VAL A 336 28.05 3.88 -5.50
C VAL A 336 27.60 3.78 -4.04
N TRP A 337 28.46 3.19 -3.21
CA TRP A 337 28.26 2.98 -1.79
C TRP A 337 29.36 3.66 -0.99
N VAL A 338 28.99 4.23 0.16
CA VAL A 338 29.89 4.86 1.13
C VAL A 338 29.61 4.31 2.52
N MET A 339 30.62 4.26 3.40
CA MET A 339 30.43 3.78 4.77
C MET A 339 29.36 4.60 5.49
N ASP A 340 28.39 3.95 6.13
CA ASP A 340 27.37 4.66 6.91
C ASP A 340 27.88 5.01 8.30
N ASN A 341 28.69 6.07 8.37
CA ASN A 341 29.30 6.58 9.60
C ASN A 341 28.31 6.80 10.77
N MET A 342 27.03 7.06 10.49
CA MET A 342 26.01 7.29 11.51
C MET A 342 25.37 5.99 12.04
N ALA A 343 25.53 4.87 11.33
CA ALA A 343 25.01 3.59 11.77
C ALA A 343 25.83 3.04 12.94
N GLN A 344 25.13 2.61 13.99
CA GLN A 344 25.75 1.86 15.08
C GLN A 344 26.30 0.54 14.54
N GLY A 345 27.58 0.27 14.79
CA GLY A 345 28.27 -0.92 14.30
C GLY A 345 28.60 -0.88 12.81
N HIS A 346 28.67 0.31 12.20
CA HIS A 346 29.09 0.45 10.80
C HIS A 346 30.44 -0.19 10.51
N LEU A 347 31.31 -0.26 11.52
CA LEU A 347 32.45 -1.16 11.56
C LEU A 347 32.36 -1.96 12.87
N GLY A 348 32.54 -3.28 12.80
CA GLY A 348 32.43 -4.14 13.97
C GLY A 348 33.20 -5.45 13.82
N CYS A 349 33.48 -6.10 14.94
CA CYS A 349 34.07 -7.44 14.95
C CYS A 349 33.39 -8.38 15.96
N GLY A 350 33.35 -9.68 15.61
CA GLY A 350 32.56 -10.67 16.35
C GLY A 350 32.89 -12.11 16.00
N ASP A 351 32.09 -13.03 16.55
CA ASP A 351 32.38 -14.47 16.59
C ASP A 351 31.78 -15.27 15.42
N SER A 352 30.81 -14.70 14.70
CA SER A 352 30.15 -15.37 13.57
C SER A 352 29.52 -14.37 12.59
N VAL A 353 29.10 -14.84 11.40
CA VAL A 353 28.30 -14.05 10.44
C VAL A 353 26.97 -13.58 11.05
N GLY A 354 26.36 -14.38 11.94
CA GLY A 354 25.12 -14.01 12.64
C GLY A 354 25.32 -13.05 13.82
N ASN A 355 26.57 -12.84 14.26
CA ASN A 355 26.92 -11.90 15.33
C ASN A 355 28.28 -11.23 15.06
N PRO A 356 28.42 -10.50 13.94
CA PRO A 356 29.72 -10.06 13.42
C PRO A 356 30.24 -8.80 14.12
N ALA A 357 29.46 -8.19 15.01
CA ALA A 357 29.85 -7.04 15.84
C ALA A 357 29.74 -7.33 17.36
N GLY A 358 29.67 -8.61 17.73
CA GLY A 358 29.43 -9.03 19.11
C GLY A 358 30.57 -8.79 20.10
N TRP A 359 31.80 -8.54 19.62
CA TRP A 359 32.96 -8.22 20.46
C TRP A 359 33.24 -6.73 20.50
N TRP A 360 33.09 -6.05 19.36
CA TRP A 360 33.21 -4.61 19.25
C TRP A 360 32.31 -4.09 18.12
N SER A 361 31.71 -2.93 18.36
CA SER A 361 30.79 -2.24 17.46
C SER A 361 31.08 -0.75 17.54
N ALA A 362 31.49 -0.14 16.43
CA ALA A 362 31.78 1.28 16.38
C ALA A 362 30.52 2.11 16.65
N GLY A 363 30.60 3.10 17.55
CA GLY A 363 29.57 4.11 17.71
C GLY A 363 29.45 5.02 16.48
N ALA A 364 28.37 5.79 16.38
CA ALA A 364 28.23 6.80 15.33
C ALA A 364 29.44 7.75 15.31
N ASP A 365 30.01 7.97 14.13
CA ASP A 365 31.19 8.79 13.86
C ASP A 365 32.48 8.41 14.63
N GLU A 366 32.57 7.20 15.20
CA GLU A 366 33.72 6.80 16.04
C GLU A 366 35.07 6.85 15.29
N LYS A 367 35.08 6.65 13.96
CA LYS A 367 36.27 6.71 13.11
C LYS A 367 36.42 8.04 12.37
N ALA A 368 35.79 9.11 12.85
CA ALA A 368 35.91 10.42 12.21
C ALA A 368 37.37 10.88 12.12
N GLY A 369 37.80 11.27 10.92
CA GLY A 369 39.15 11.76 10.65
C GLY A 369 40.16 10.70 10.16
N THR A 370 39.74 9.44 10.00
CA THR A 370 40.47 8.43 9.21
C THR A 370 40.00 8.48 7.75
N GLY A 371 40.76 7.87 6.84
CA GLY A 371 40.36 7.70 5.42
C GLY A 371 39.36 6.56 5.23
N LEU A 372 38.31 6.51 6.06
CA LEU A 372 37.30 5.44 6.03
C LEU A 372 35.94 5.95 5.50
N TYR A 373 35.59 7.20 5.82
CA TYR A 373 34.23 7.71 5.61
C TYR A 373 34.04 8.44 4.28
N ASP A 374 35.11 8.85 3.62
CA ASP A 374 35.07 9.47 2.28
C ASP A 374 35.34 8.46 1.14
N ASP A 375 35.72 7.24 1.48
CA ASP A 375 35.89 6.14 0.54
C ASP A 375 34.57 5.75 -0.13
N GLU A 376 34.65 5.50 -1.44
CA GLU A 376 33.53 5.06 -2.25
C GLU A 376 33.85 3.71 -2.90
N ILE A 377 32.86 2.83 -2.94
CA ILE A 377 32.90 1.59 -3.71
C ILE A 377 31.79 1.58 -4.74
N THR A 378 32.11 1.16 -5.96
CA THR A 378 31.15 1.07 -7.06
C THR A 378 31.07 -0.36 -7.58
N PHE A 379 29.85 -0.88 -7.68
CA PHE A 379 29.54 -2.13 -8.36
C PHE A 379 28.77 -1.81 -9.64
N THR A 380 29.20 -2.34 -10.78
CA THR A 380 28.53 -2.17 -12.06
C THR A 380 27.89 -3.48 -12.53
N PRO A 381 26.78 -3.44 -13.29
CA PRO A 381 26.07 -4.65 -13.74
C PRO A 381 26.93 -5.63 -14.57
N ASP A 382 28.01 -5.16 -15.19
CA ASP A 382 28.94 -5.98 -15.98
C ASP A 382 30.05 -6.67 -15.15
N GLY A 383 29.98 -6.58 -13.81
CA GLY A 383 30.92 -7.24 -12.90
C GLY A 383 32.21 -6.45 -12.66
N LYS A 384 32.27 -5.17 -13.04
CA LYS A 384 33.38 -4.27 -12.69
C LYS A 384 33.20 -3.71 -11.27
N TYR A 385 34.30 -3.65 -10.54
CA TYR A 385 34.38 -3.07 -9.20
C TYR A 385 35.34 -1.88 -9.21
N ILE A 386 34.99 -0.79 -8.53
CA ILE A 386 35.85 0.37 -8.36
C ILE A 386 35.94 0.71 -6.88
N TYR A 387 37.15 0.81 -6.35
CA TYR A 387 37.43 1.42 -5.05
C TYR A 387 38.06 2.79 -5.27
N ASN A 388 37.45 3.82 -4.70
CA ASN A 388 37.89 5.21 -4.78
C ASN A 388 38.22 5.70 -3.35
N PRO A 389 39.48 5.97 -3.01
CA PRO A 389 39.94 6.35 -1.66
C PRO A 389 39.62 7.81 -1.30
N GLY A 390 38.50 8.31 -1.81
CA GLY A 390 38.03 9.67 -1.56
C GLY A 390 39.00 10.80 -1.98
N PRO A 391 38.66 12.05 -1.60
CA PRO A 391 39.53 13.21 -1.78
C PRO A 391 40.81 13.17 -0.96
N ASP A 392 40.85 12.43 0.16
CA ASP A 392 42.02 12.38 1.02
C ASP A 392 43.10 11.41 0.51
N GLY A 393 42.72 10.49 -0.39
CA GLY A 393 43.63 9.55 -1.06
C GLY A 393 44.12 8.43 -0.16
N LYS A 394 43.40 8.13 0.92
CA LYS A 394 43.81 7.15 1.93
C LYS A 394 42.86 5.98 2.01
N MET A 395 43.39 4.87 2.50
CA MET A 395 42.66 3.67 2.84
C MET A 395 42.94 3.33 4.30
N TYR A 396 41.90 3.09 5.08
CA TYR A 396 42.02 2.67 6.48
C TYR A 396 42.12 1.14 6.60
N ILE A 397 43.17 0.64 7.26
CA ILE A 397 43.40 -0.82 7.39
C ILE A 397 43.73 -1.24 8.82
N ASN A 398 43.45 -2.51 9.13
CA ASN A 398 43.78 -3.08 10.42
C ASN A 398 45.31 -3.11 10.65
N TRP A 399 45.73 -2.82 11.87
CA TRP A 399 47.15 -2.88 12.25
C TRP A 399 47.82 -4.24 12.00
N GLY A 400 47.04 -5.33 12.01
CA GLY A 400 47.51 -6.70 11.77
C GLY A 400 47.78 -7.05 10.30
N VAL A 401 47.44 -6.17 9.36
CA VAL A 401 47.67 -6.40 7.92
C VAL A 401 49.13 -6.13 7.57
N THR A 402 49.90 -7.17 7.24
CA THR A 402 51.33 -7.05 6.93
C THR A 402 51.63 -7.02 5.43
N LYS A 403 50.63 -7.31 4.59
CA LYS A 403 50.77 -7.36 3.12
C LYS A 403 50.58 -6.03 2.41
N ILE A 404 50.04 -5.02 3.10
CA ILE A 404 49.79 -3.67 2.58
C ILE A 404 50.80 -2.71 3.23
N GLY A 405 51.50 -1.92 2.42
CA GLY A 405 52.65 -1.11 2.87
C GLY A 405 52.38 0.40 2.85
N PRO A 406 53.01 1.19 3.74
CA PRO A 406 53.90 0.80 4.84
C PRO A 406 53.14 0.60 6.18
N ASN A 407 52.66 -0.61 6.48
CA ASN A 407 52.09 -0.94 7.80
C ASN A 407 53.17 -1.45 8.78
N PRO A 408 53.36 -0.83 9.96
CA PRO A 408 54.33 -1.28 10.95
C PRO A 408 53.94 -2.59 11.67
N GLY A 409 52.73 -3.12 11.46
CA GLY A 409 52.27 -4.38 12.07
C GLY A 409 51.99 -4.25 13.57
N ALA A 410 51.60 -3.07 14.04
CA ALA A 410 51.37 -2.77 15.45
C ALA A 410 50.26 -1.72 15.61
N GLU A 411 49.45 -1.86 16.66
CA GLU A 411 48.36 -0.94 16.99
C GLU A 411 48.81 0.53 17.07
N PRO A 412 47.93 1.49 16.72
CA PRO A 412 46.54 1.32 16.25
C PRO A 412 46.46 0.96 14.75
N ASP A 413 45.24 0.71 14.26
CA ASP A 413 44.93 0.71 12.83
C ASP A 413 45.39 2.03 12.17
N ILE A 414 45.67 2.00 10.87
CA ILE A 414 46.35 3.11 10.18
C ILE A 414 45.70 3.47 8.84
N ASP A 415 45.85 4.75 8.48
CA ASP A 415 45.65 5.23 7.12
C ASP A 415 46.90 4.96 6.27
N ILE A 416 46.70 4.49 5.04
CA ILE A 416 47.76 4.35 4.04
C ILE A 416 47.33 5.05 2.76
N GLU A 417 48.25 5.78 2.13
CA GLU A 417 48.04 6.35 0.79
C GLU A 417 47.72 5.25 -0.22
N TRP A 418 46.59 5.35 -0.89
CA TRP A 418 46.12 4.35 -1.85
C TRP A 418 45.58 5.01 -3.12
N PRO A 419 45.80 4.43 -4.31
CA PRO A 419 45.21 4.96 -5.54
C PRO A 419 43.80 4.39 -5.78
N LEU A 420 43.01 5.11 -6.58
CA LEU A 420 41.81 4.54 -7.19
C LEU A 420 42.15 3.20 -7.85
N THR A 421 41.38 2.17 -7.50
CA THR A 421 41.61 0.79 -7.93
C THR A 421 40.41 0.31 -8.72
N GLU A 422 40.64 -0.16 -9.96
CA GLU A 422 39.64 -0.87 -10.74
C GLU A 422 39.92 -2.39 -10.66
N SER A 423 38.87 -3.16 -10.45
CA SER A 423 38.92 -4.62 -10.31
C SER A 423 37.63 -5.24 -10.85
N THR A 424 37.40 -6.51 -10.53
CA THR A 424 36.18 -7.25 -10.87
C THR A 424 35.58 -7.89 -9.63
N TYR A 425 34.27 -8.10 -9.66
CA TYR A 425 33.57 -8.85 -8.63
C TYR A 425 32.62 -9.89 -9.24
N THR A 426 32.24 -10.87 -8.43
CA THR A 426 31.06 -11.71 -8.67
C THR A 426 30.13 -11.59 -7.47
N PHE A 427 28.83 -11.68 -7.72
CA PHE A 427 27.80 -11.72 -6.70
C PHE A 427 26.74 -12.74 -7.09
N ASP A 428 26.35 -13.60 -6.15
CA ASP A 428 25.36 -14.68 -6.36
C ASP A 428 24.04 -14.45 -5.60
N GLY A 429 23.84 -13.23 -5.09
CA GLY A 429 22.74 -12.87 -4.20
C GLY A 429 23.08 -13.00 -2.72
N THR A 430 24.16 -13.70 -2.36
CA THR A 430 24.59 -13.92 -0.97
C THR A 430 26.01 -13.48 -0.69
N ASP A 431 26.96 -13.79 -1.59
CA ASP A 431 28.38 -13.54 -1.37
C ASP A 431 28.97 -12.64 -2.45
N ILE A 432 29.59 -11.53 -2.03
CA ILE A 432 30.41 -10.70 -2.91
C ILE A 432 31.85 -11.23 -2.87
N VAL A 433 32.38 -11.60 -4.04
CA VAL A 433 33.77 -12.04 -4.19
C VAL A 433 34.51 -11.04 -5.07
N LEU A 434 35.51 -10.36 -4.51
CA LEU A 434 36.39 -9.48 -5.28
C LEU A 434 37.59 -10.27 -5.83
N ALA A 435 38.29 -9.73 -6.83
CA ALA A 435 39.59 -10.29 -7.21
C ALA A 435 40.60 -10.18 -6.05
N ALA A 436 41.47 -11.18 -5.87
CA ALA A 436 42.47 -11.17 -4.80
C ALA A 436 43.32 -9.89 -4.81
N ASN A 437 43.70 -9.39 -3.63
CA ASN A 437 44.39 -8.12 -3.42
C ASN A 437 43.58 -6.87 -3.83
N THR A 438 42.24 -6.97 -3.81
CA THR A 438 41.36 -5.82 -3.99
C THR A 438 40.82 -5.39 -2.63
N PRO A 439 40.95 -4.11 -2.26
CA PRO A 439 40.38 -3.61 -1.02
C PRO A 439 38.86 -3.50 -1.12
N MET A 440 38.19 -3.79 -0.01
CA MET A 440 36.95 -3.09 0.36
C MET A 440 37.35 -1.82 1.13
N VAL A 441 36.39 -1.01 1.59
CA VAL A 441 36.66 0.22 2.38
C VAL A 441 37.50 -0.03 3.64
N TYR A 442 37.44 -1.23 4.23
CA TYR A 442 38.34 -1.62 5.32
C TYR A 442 38.95 -3.00 5.06
N VAL A 443 40.26 -3.13 5.29
CA VAL A 443 40.98 -4.41 5.20
C VAL A 443 41.27 -4.95 6.60
N PRO A 444 40.58 -6.01 7.06
CA PRO A 444 40.71 -6.49 8.44
C PRO A 444 41.90 -7.42 8.68
N SER A 445 42.42 -8.11 7.66
CA SER A 445 43.52 -9.07 7.81
C SER A 445 44.19 -9.42 6.49
N ASP A 446 45.40 -10.00 6.57
CA ASP A 446 46.08 -10.61 5.41
C ASP A 446 45.27 -11.75 4.76
N TYR A 447 44.39 -12.41 5.51
CA TYR A 447 43.53 -13.48 4.99
C TYR A 447 42.46 -12.94 4.07
N VAL A 448 41.74 -11.89 4.50
CA VAL A 448 40.71 -11.22 3.70
C VAL A 448 41.33 -10.51 2.50
N TRP A 449 42.54 -10.00 2.65
CA TRP A 449 43.29 -9.42 1.53
C TRP A 449 43.58 -10.45 0.42
N ASP A 450 44.00 -11.66 0.78
CA ASP A 450 44.25 -12.74 -0.18
C ASP A 450 42.95 -13.34 -0.73
N ASN A 451 41.89 -13.39 0.09
CA ASN A 451 40.62 -14.06 -0.20
C ASN A 451 39.44 -13.11 0.12
N PRO A 452 39.21 -12.05 -0.67
CA PRO A 452 38.20 -11.04 -0.38
C PRO A 452 36.81 -11.56 -0.71
N VAL A 453 36.21 -12.27 0.25
CA VAL A 453 34.83 -12.77 0.24
C VAL A 453 34.06 -12.08 1.35
N PHE A 454 32.88 -11.54 1.00
CA PHE A 454 32.03 -10.78 1.90
C PHE A 454 30.60 -11.31 1.83
N HIS A 455 30.10 -11.81 2.97
CA HIS A 455 28.72 -12.27 3.10
C HIS A 455 27.79 -11.07 3.20
N VAL A 456 26.82 -10.95 2.29
CA VAL A 456 25.78 -9.92 2.33
C VAL A 456 24.71 -10.38 3.32
N THR A 457 24.65 -9.73 4.48
CA THR A 457 23.66 -10.04 5.52
C THR A 457 22.41 -9.18 5.41
N GLU A 458 22.50 -8.04 4.71
CA GLU A 458 21.37 -7.16 4.43
C GLU A 458 21.68 -6.35 3.16
N ILE A 459 20.71 -6.25 2.25
CA ILE A 459 20.80 -5.37 1.09
C ILE A 459 19.42 -4.79 0.76
N SER A 460 19.39 -3.49 0.49
CA SER A 460 18.22 -2.75 0.05
C SER A 460 18.65 -1.64 -0.90
N GLU A 461 17.71 -0.82 -1.38
CA GLU A 461 18.06 0.30 -2.26
C GLU A 461 19.02 1.31 -1.61
N THR A 462 18.99 1.43 -0.28
CA THR A 462 19.74 2.47 0.43
C THR A 462 20.80 1.93 1.38
N LYS A 463 20.81 0.61 1.65
CA LYS A 463 21.68 0.00 2.66
C LYS A 463 22.31 -1.29 2.16
N LEU A 464 23.58 -1.48 2.48
CA LEU A 464 24.33 -2.70 2.21
C LEU A 464 25.12 -3.06 3.46
N VAL A 465 24.88 -4.24 4.02
CA VAL A 465 25.64 -4.78 5.16
C VAL A 465 26.39 -6.01 4.69
N VAL A 466 27.71 -5.98 4.88
CA VAL A 466 28.58 -7.09 4.52
C VAL A 466 29.42 -7.54 5.69
N VAL A 467 29.76 -8.83 5.71
CA VAL A 467 30.62 -9.45 6.71
C VAL A 467 31.79 -10.14 6.04
N ALA A 468 33.02 -9.68 6.32
CA ALA A 468 34.23 -10.36 5.90
C ALA A 468 34.53 -11.54 6.84
N GLU A 469 34.70 -12.74 6.28
CA GLU A 469 35.18 -13.89 7.05
C GLU A 469 36.69 -13.81 7.23
N ASN A 470 37.13 -13.78 8.48
CA ASN A 470 38.53 -13.96 8.84
C ASN A 470 38.62 -15.05 9.92
N PRO A 471 39.49 -16.07 9.79
CA PRO A 471 39.56 -17.18 10.72
C PRO A 471 39.67 -16.71 12.19
N GLY A 472 38.60 -16.95 12.95
CA GLY A 472 38.51 -16.58 14.36
C GLY A 472 38.05 -15.15 14.66
N CYS A 473 37.66 -14.34 13.67
CA CYS A 473 37.06 -13.02 13.86
C CYS A 473 36.32 -12.57 12.59
N TYR A 474 35.02 -12.32 12.67
CA TYR A 474 34.21 -11.81 11.56
C TYR A 474 34.13 -10.29 11.64
N TRP A 475 34.19 -9.61 10.50
CA TRP A 475 34.21 -8.14 10.44
C TRP A 475 33.03 -7.60 9.65
N GLN A 476 32.17 -6.83 10.31
CA GLN A 476 31.01 -6.17 9.69
C GLN A 476 31.40 -4.81 9.10
N MET A 477 30.83 -4.49 7.94
CA MET A 477 30.84 -3.16 7.32
C MET A 477 29.41 -2.79 6.88
N ILE A 478 28.93 -1.61 7.25
CA ILE A 478 27.61 -1.08 6.85
C ILE A 478 27.80 0.11 5.93
N PHE A 479 27.20 0.04 4.75
CA PHE A 479 27.22 1.08 3.74
C PHE A 479 25.83 1.66 3.51
N LYS A 480 25.81 2.91 3.05
CA LYS A 480 24.66 3.56 2.45
C LYS A 480 24.95 3.89 0.99
N ALA A 481 23.92 3.92 0.16
CA ALA A 481 24.07 4.42 -1.21
C ALA A 481 24.50 5.90 -1.15
N ARG A 482 25.41 6.33 -2.03
CA ARG A 482 25.86 7.73 -2.06
C ARG A 482 24.78 8.65 -2.63
N ASP A 483 24.19 8.23 -3.75
CA ASP A 483 23.25 9.01 -4.53
C ASP A 483 21.81 8.65 -4.13
N ILE A 484 21.47 8.77 -2.83
CA ILE A 484 20.11 8.56 -2.35
C ILE A 484 19.22 9.67 -2.92
N LYS A 485 18.43 9.33 -3.94
CA LYS A 485 17.12 9.95 -4.10
C LYS A 485 16.20 9.20 -3.14
N ALA A 486 15.88 9.80 -1.99
CA ALA A 486 14.84 9.25 -1.14
C ALA A 486 13.60 9.01 -2.01
N PRO A 487 12.82 7.92 -1.78
CA PRO A 487 11.55 7.75 -2.47
C PRO A 487 10.76 9.07 -2.37
N ALA A 488 10.19 9.53 -3.48
CA ALA A 488 9.50 10.80 -3.52
C ALA A 488 8.39 10.80 -2.45
N VAL A 489 8.57 11.61 -1.40
CA VAL A 489 7.49 11.88 -0.46
C VAL A 489 6.59 12.87 -1.13
N THR A 490 5.40 12.42 -1.51
CA THR A 490 4.39 13.32 -2.07
C THR A 490 3.34 13.63 -1.03
N PHE A 491 2.86 14.86 -1.05
CA PHE A 491 1.79 15.37 -0.20
C PHE A 491 0.75 16.02 -1.11
N ASP A 492 -0.41 15.39 -1.20
CA ASP A 492 -1.44 15.69 -2.20
C ASP A 492 -0.91 15.65 -3.65
N GLY A 493 0.01 14.72 -3.93
CA GLY A 493 0.65 14.56 -5.23
C GLY A 493 1.83 15.49 -5.51
N GLU A 494 2.14 16.43 -4.62
CA GLU A 494 3.26 17.36 -4.76
C GLU A 494 4.51 16.83 -4.03
N ASP A 495 5.67 16.89 -4.66
CA ASP A 495 6.94 16.46 -4.05
C ASP A 495 7.36 17.45 -2.94
N VAL A 496 7.42 16.95 -1.72
CA VAL A 496 7.82 17.72 -0.54
C VAL A 496 9.12 17.22 0.08
N ALA A 497 9.75 16.17 -0.48
CA ALA A 497 11.05 15.66 -0.02
C ALA A 497 12.22 16.42 -0.63
N SER A 498 12.10 16.90 -1.87
CA SER A 498 13.16 17.65 -2.56
C SER A 498 13.21 19.15 -2.21
N GLY A 499 12.29 19.62 -1.37
CA GLY A 499 12.16 21.02 -0.99
C GLY A 499 10.89 21.30 -0.19
N PHE A 500 10.05 22.20 -0.69
CA PHE A 500 8.74 22.50 -0.14
C PHE A 500 7.72 22.70 -1.25
N ALA A 501 6.45 22.42 -0.93
CA ALA A 501 5.30 22.79 -1.76
C ALA A 501 4.49 23.88 -1.06
N GLU A 502 4.00 24.87 -1.81
CA GLU A 502 3.02 25.85 -1.31
C GLU A 502 1.63 25.47 -1.82
N LEU A 503 0.74 25.14 -0.89
CA LEU A 503 -0.55 24.53 -1.15
C LEU A 503 -1.67 25.36 -0.51
N ALA A 504 -2.78 25.51 -1.22
CA ALA A 504 -4.02 25.99 -0.62
C ALA A 504 -4.76 24.78 -0.02
N LEU A 505 -4.79 24.68 1.30
CA LEU A 505 -5.40 23.57 2.03
C LEU A 505 -6.74 24.01 2.63
N ALA A 506 -7.74 23.14 2.60
CA ALA A 506 -9.02 23.37 3.25
C ALA A 506 -9.11 22.64 4.60
N GLN A 507 -9.72 23.27 5.61
CA GLN A 507 -9.97 22.61 6.89
C GLN A 507 -10.85 21.36 6.68
N GLY A 508 -10.38 20.22 7.20
CA GLY A 508 -11.02 18.92 7.04
C GLY A 508 -10.70 18.21 5.73
N GLN A 509 -9.87 18.78 4.85
CA GLN A 509 -9.40 18.12 3.62
C GLN A 509 -8.66 16.82 3.95
N GLU A 510 -9.00 15.76 3.24
CA GLU A 510 -8.21 14.53 3.21
C GLU A 510 -7.07 14.70 2.19
N ILE A 511 -5.86 14.38 2.62
CA ILE A 511 -4.60 14.58 1.91
C ILE A 511 -4.00 13.21 1.66
N ALA A 512 -3.80 12.86 0.40
CA ALA A 512 -3.07 11.66 0.02
C ALA A 512 -1.57 11.86 0.26
N VAL A 513 -0.91 10.89 0.89
CA VAL A 513 0.53 10.91 1.16
C VAL A 513 1.16 9.62 0.63
N THR A 514 2.28 9.74 -0.08
CA THR A 514 3.08 8.59 -0.53
C THR A 514 4.49 8.67 0.02
N GLY A 515 5.15 7.52 0.15
CA GLY A 515 6.56 7.46 0.56
C GLY A 515 6.82 7.68 2.05
N VAL A 516 5.78 7.66 2.90
CA VAL A 516 5.89 7.80 4.35
C VAL A 516 5.17 6.65 5.04
N ASN A 517 5.85 5.97 5.96
CA ASN A 517 5.23 5.05 6.91
C ASN A 517 4.72 5.83 8.13
N PHE A 518 3.40 5.92 8.32
CA PHE A 518 2.80 6.65 9.45
C PHE A 518 3.05 6.02 10.82
N GLU A 519 3.47 4.76 10.88
CA GLU A 519 3.85 4.12 12.15
C GLU A 519 5.23 4.58 12.64
N GLU A 520 6.10 4.99 11.71
CA GLU A 520 7.46 5.45 11.99
C GLU A 520 7.56 6.99 12.02
N ALA A 521 6.73 7.67 11.23
CA ALA A 521 6.69 9.12 11.15
C ALA A 521 5.97 9.74 12.35
N TRP A 522 6.43 10.93 12.76
CA TRP A 522 5.65 11.75 13.70
C TRP A 522 4.65 12.60 12.93
N ILE A 523 3.37 12.32 13.14
CA ILE A 523 2.27 13.10 12.57
C ILE A 523 1.90 14.21 13.54
N ASP A 524 2.08 15.46 13.13
CA ASP A 524 1.83 16.62 14.00
C ASP A 524 0.33 16.70 14.36
N PRO A 525 -0.05 16.45 15.63
CA PRO A 525 -1.46 16.41 16.04
C PRO A 525 -2.13 17.78 15.94
N ASP A 526 -1.36 18.87 15.80
CA ASP A 526 -1.91 20.20 15.65
C ASP A 526 -2.49 20.44 14.26
N PHE A 527 -1.89 19.85 13.24
CA PHE A 527 -2.23 20.06 11.83
C PHE A 527 -2.92 18.86 11.19
N PHE A 528 -2.70 17.64 11.69
CA PHE A 528 -3.12 16.42 11.02
C PHE A 528 -3.79 15.41 11.96
N GLU A 529 -4.74 14.67 11.39
CA GLU A 529 -5.32 13.43 11.95
C GLU A 529 -5.08 12.31 10.94
N ILE A 530 -4.65 11.13 11.40
CA ILE A 530 -4.50 9.96 10.51
C ILE A 530 -5.91 9.44 10.18
N VAL A 531 -6.24 9.37 8.89
CA VAL A 531 -7.49 8.77 8.41
C VAL A 531 -7.27 7.29 8.13
N ASN A 532 -6.17 6.97 7.46
CA ASN A 532 -5.66 5.63 7.18
C ASN A 532 -4.16 5.70 6.87
N ASP A 533 -3.58 4.57 6.49
CA ASP A 533 -2.16 4.28 6.29
C ASP A 533 -1.47 5.18 5.24
N SER A 534 -2.25 5.89 4.42
CA SER A 534 -1.75 6.78 3.35
C SER A 534 -2.51 8.11 3.25
N THR A 535 -3.41 8.40 4.19
CA THR A 535 -4.27 9.59 4.15
C THR A 535 -4.26 10.32 5.48
N LEU A 536 -3.95 11.61 5.43
CA LEU A 536 -4.07 12.54 6.56
C LEU A 536 -5.28 13.45 6.37
N LYS A 537 -5.91 13.89 7.45
CA LYS A 537 -6.92 14.94 7.45
C LYS A 537 -6.34 16.23 7.99
N PHE A 538 -6.47 17.32 7.24
CA PHE A 538 -6.00 18.64 7.66
C PHE A 538 -6.91 19.26 8.72
N LEU A 539 -6.35 19.74 9.82
CA LEU A 539 -7.10 20.21 10.98
C LEU A 539 -7.11 21.75 11.14
N ALA A 540 -6.13 22.44 10.57
CA ALA A 540 -6.06 23.90 10.64
C ALA A 540 -7.06 24.57 9.68
N GLU A 541 -7.35 25.84 9.91
CA GLU A 541 -8.25 26.67 9.11
C GLU A 541 -7.77 26.73 7.65
N SER A 542 -8.71 26.79 6.73
CA SER A 542 -8.42 26.87 5.30
C SER A 542 -7.52 28.07 4.98
N GLY A 543 -6.49 27.87 4.15
CA GLY A 543 -5.53 28.90 3.79
C GLY A 543 -4.36 28.37 2.98
N ASP A 544 -3.39 29.24 2.72
CA ASP A 544 -2.14 28.88 2.04
C ASP A 544 -1.12 28.39 3.07
N TYR A 545 -0.48 27.26 2.78
CA TYR A 545 0.51 26.64 3.65
C TYR A 545 1.70 26.18 2.83
N ARG A 546 2.90 26.29 3.41
CA ARG A 546 4.11 25.67 2.91
C ARG A 546 4.34 24.37 3.65
N ILE A 547 4.48 23.27 2.92
CA ILE A 547 4.68 21.91 3.42
C ILE A 547 6.04 21.40 2.97
N SER A 548 6.82 20.83 3.88
CA SER A 548 8.09 20.15 3.55
C SER A 548 8.28 18.91 4.41
N TRP A 549 8.93 17.89 3.87
CA TRP A 549 9.28 16.66 4.59
C TRP A 549 10.70 16.73 5.15
N ASP A 550 10.83 16.49 6.47
CA ASP A 550 12.11 16.58 7.19
C ASP A 550 12.80 15.22 7.35
N GLY A 551 12.29 14.16 6.71
CA GLY A 551 12.75 12.78 6.94
C GLY A 551 12.03 12.05 8.08
N LYS A 552 11.39 12.79 9.01
CA LYS A 552 10.68 12.24 10.18
C LYS A 552 9.25 12.77 10.36
N TRP A 553 8.96 13.97 9.87
CA TRP A 553 7.68 14.63 10.03
C TRP A 553 7.47 15.72 8.96
N PHE A 554 6.21 16.13 8.78
CA PHE A 554 5.85 17.24 7.89
C PHE A 554 5.93 18.58 8.63
N LYS A 555 6.81 19.46 8.17
CA LYS A 555 6.84 20.87 8.61
C LYS A 555 5.73 21.63 7.89
N VAL A 556 4.87 22.29 8.65
CA VAL A 556 3.77 23.12 8.15
C VAL A 556 4.03 24.57 8.52
N VAL A 557 4.02 25.45 7.52
CA VAL A 557 4.24 26.89 7.70
C VAL A 557 3.06 27.66 7.09
N PRO A 558 2.29 28.44 7.89
CA PRO A 558 1.20 29.23 7.35
C PRO A 558 1.74 30.37 6.47
N MET A 559 1.13 30.55 5.31
CA MET A 559 1.51 31.53 4.30
C MET A 559 0.39 32.54 4.06
N PHE A 560 0.76 33.74 3.62
CA PHE A 560 -0.17 34.78 3.20
C PHE A 560 0.46 35.56 2.05
N ASN A 561 -0.13 35.46 0.84
CA ASN A 561 0.38 36.11 -0.37
C ASN A 561 1.87 35.81 -0.68
N GLY A 562 2.30 34.56 -0.49
CA GLY A 562 3.67 34.10 -0.78
C GLY A 562 4.72 34.46 0.28
N GLU A 563 4.33 35.09 1.39
CA GLU A 563 5.19 35.34 2.55
C GLU A 563 4.69 34.56 3.78
N LYS A 564 5.56 34.34 4.77
CA LYS A 564 5.15 33.72 6.03
C LYS A 564 4.05 34.56 6.68
N ALA A 565 2.97 33.90 7.09
CA ALA A 565 1.88 34.59 7.77
C ALA A 565 2.36 35.16 9.12
N THR A 566 1.85 36.34 9.43
CA THR A 566 2.02 37.09 10.67
C THR A 566 0.64 37.35 11.27
N TYR A 567 0.61 37.83 12.51
CA TYR A 567 -0.62 38.19 13.19
C TYR A 567 -1.39 39.31 12.47
N ASP A 568 -0.68 40.22 11.80
CA ASP A 568 -1.30 41.37 11.15
C ASP A 568 -1.86 41.05 9.76
N ASN A 569 -1.17 40.20 8.98
CA ASN A 569 -1.58 39.88 7.60
C ASN A 569 -2.46 38.63 7.49
N GLY A 570 -2.18 37.58 8.28
CA GLY A 570 -2.83 36.26 8.18
C GLY A 570 -3.26 35.70 9.53
N LYS A 571 -3.21 36.51 10.60
CA LYS A 571 -3.58 36.12 11.97
C LYS A 571 -2.81 34.89 12.46
N ALA A 572 -1.53 34.75 12.12
CA ALA A 572 -0.69 33.64 12.59
C ALA A 572 -0.02 33.97 13.94
N LEU A 573 0.13 32.94 14.79
CA LEU A 573 0.90 32.99 16.03
C LEU A 573 2.08 32.01 15.93
N TRP A 574 3.19 32.38 16.56
CA TRP A 574 4.45 31.65 16.52
C TRP A 574 4.99 31.44 17.94
N ILE A 575 5.63 30.31 18.20
CA ILE A 575 6.31 30.02 19.46
C ILE A 575 7.83 30.04 19.26
N ILE A 576 8.51 30.72 20.19
CA ILE A 576 9.97 30.76 20.31
C ILE A 576 10.33 30.46 21.77
N GLY A 577 11.43 29.76 22.03
CA GLY A 577 11.92 29.58 23.39
C GLY A 577 12.77 28.34 23.61
N ASP A 578 13.15 28.10 24.86
CA ASP A 578 13.97 26.96 25.27
C ASP A 578 13.16 25.93 26.07
N GLY A 579 13.60 24.68 26.03
CA GLY A 579 12.99 23.55 26.74
C GLY A 579 11.78 22.91 26.05
N GLY A 580 11.26 23.50 24.97
CA GLY A 580 10.20 22.93 24.12
C GLY A 580 10.66 22.70 22.68
N GLY A 581 10.17 21.64 22.03
CA GLY A 581 10.52 21.27 20.65
C GLY A 581 9.47 20.42 19.92
N LYS A 582 9.72 20.11 18.65
CA LYS A 582 8.92 19.20 17.79
C LYS A 582 9.84 18.42 16.83
N PRO A 583 9.64 17.11 16.57
CA PRO A 583 8.70 16.24 17.27
C PRO A 583 9.22 15.87 18.66
N THR A 584 10.53 15.89 18.90
CA THR A 584 11.14 15.51 20.19
C THR A 584 11.91 16.66 20.81
N VAL A 585 12.39 16.45 22.03
CA VAL A 585 13.30 17.36 22.74
C VAL A 585 14.70 17.44 22.14
N ASP A 586 15.02 16.62 21.12
CA ASP A 586 16.26 16.73 20.37
C ASP A 586 16.20 17.85 19.33
N ASN A 587 14.99 18.26 18.95
CA ASN A 587 14.75 19.35 18.00
C ASN A 587 14.07 20.53 18.70
N LEU A 588 14.86 21.22 19.52
CA LEU A 588 14.40 22.37 20.29
C LEU A 588 14.28 23.62 19.42
N ILE A 589 13.30 24.45 19.75
CA ILE A 589 13.06 25.72 19.05
C ILE A 589 14.26 26.66 19.26
N GLY A 590 14.67 26.83 20.52
CA GLY A 590 15.66 27.81 20.94
C GLY A 590 15.16 29.26 20.84
N TRP A 591 16.00 30.19 21.29
CA TRP A 591 15.77 31.63 21.13
C TRP A 591 16.32 32.14 19.78
N ASN A 592 15.81 31.56 18.69
CA ASN A 592 16.25 31.82 17.31
C ASN A 592 15.06 32.23 16.43
N THR A 593 15.32 32.94 15.33
CA THR A 593 14.31 33.37 14.35
C THR A 593 14.53 32.76 12.96
N GLY A 594 13.68 33.12 11.99
CA GLY A 594 13.74 32.62 10.63
C GLY A 594 12.96 31.32 10.47
N GLU A 595 13.66 30.18 10.37
CA GLU A 595 13.04 28.86 10.19
C GLU A 595 12.81 28.09 11.51
N ALA A 596 13.43 28.54 12.62
CA ALA A 596 13.31 27.85 13.91
C ALA A 596 11.94 28.00 14.60
N PRO A 597 11.26 29.16 14.59
CA PRO A 597 9.99 29.33 15.28
C PRO A 597 8.90 28.40 14.76
N LEU A 598 8.12 27.84 15.68
CA LEU A 598 7.05 26.91 15.34
C LEU A 598 5.70 27.64 15.26
N PRO A 599 4.92 27.48 14.18
CA PRO A 599 3.61 28.11 14.08
C PRO A 599 2.60 27.39 14.98
N CYS A 600 1.67 28.14 15.56
CA CYS A 600 0.48 27.57 16.16
C CYS A 600 -0.55 27.29 15.05
N ALA A 601 -1.08 26.08 15.01
CA ALA A 601 -2.17 25.73 14.10
C ALA A 601 -3.41 26.55 14.49
N LYS A 602 -3.91 27.38 13.57
CA LYS A 602 -5.19 28.07 13.75
C LYS A 602 -6.30 27.06 13.48
N ILE A 603 -7.09 26.71 14.49
CA ILE A 603 -8.09 25.64 14.43
C ILE A 603 -9.54 26.14 14.39
N GLY A 604 -9.72 27.45 14.46
CA GLY A 604 -10.99 28.15 14.31
C GLY A 604 -10.75 29.65 14.21
N GLU A 605 -11.84 30.42 14.07
CA GLU A 605 -11.77 31.86 13.74
C GLU A 605 -10.79 32.65 14.62
N ASN A 606 -10.73 32.33 15.93
CA ASN A 606 -9.85 32.98 16.91
C ASN A 606 -9.12 31.98 17.84
N THR A 607 -9.09 30.70 17.48
CA THR A 607 -8.52 29.66 18.34
C THR A 607 -7.31 29.02 17.69
N TYR A 608 -6.27 28.82 18.48
CA TYR A 608 -4.98 28.28 18.07
C TYR A 608 -4.57 27.14 18.99
N ARG A 609 -3.80 26.20 18.45
CA ARG A 609 -3.12 25.19 19.27
C ARG A 609 -1.70 24.93 18.81
N ILE A 610 -0.87 24.51 19.76
CA ILE A 610 0.46 23.97 19.49
C ILE A 610 0.85 22.94 20.55
N THR A 611 1.41 21.83 20.12
CA THR A 611 1.87 20.72 20.93
C THR A 611 3.39 20.67 20.93
N LEU A 612 4.00 20.78 22.11
CA LEU A 612 5.44 20.79 22.29
C LEU A 612 5.90 19.59 23.13
N ALA A 613 6.98 18.94 22.71
CA ALA A 613 7.75 18.04 23.55
C ALA A 613 8.57 18.86 24.54
N MET A 614 8.35 18.66 25.83
CA MET A 614 8.98 19.43 26.90
C MET A 614 10.06 18.60 27.61
N LYS A 615 11.21 19.23 27.83
CA LYS A 615 12.33 18.66 28.60
C LYS A 615 11.96 18.41 30.06
N ALA A 616 12.64 17.44 30.67
CA ALA A 616 12.49 17.13 32.09
C ALA A 616 12.97 18.29 33.00
N GLU A 617 13.95 19.06 32.56
CA GLU A 617 14.48 20.22 33.31
C GLU A 617 13.55 21.45 33.25
N GLY A 618 12.47 21.37 32.47
CA GLY A 618 11.57 22.47 32.20
C GLY A 618 12.06 23.42 31.10
N GLY A 619 11.37 24.55 30.95
CA GLY A 619 11.59 25.46 29.84
C GLY A 619 10.90 26.81 29.98
N SER A 620 11.15 27.66 28.99
CA SER A 620 10.57 28.99 28.85
C SER A 620 10.27 29.23 27.37
N VAL A 621 8.99 29.31 27.03
CA VAL A 621 8.51 29.60 25.66
C VAL A 621 7.71 30.90 25.64
N LYS A 622 7.55 31.50 24.46
CA LYS A 622 6.84 32.77 24.30
C LYS A 622 6.10 32.83 22.97
N VAL A 623 4.95 33.49 22.97
CA VAL A 623 4.15 33.76 21.77
C VAL A 623 4.61 35.04 21.07
N PHE A 624 4.79 34.94 19.75
CA PHE A 624 5.12 36.01 18.83
C PHE A 624 4.07 36.08 17.71
N GLY A 625 3.86 37.27 17.17
CA GLY A 625 2.98 37.50 16.02
C GLY A 625 3.67 37.27 14.68
N GLN A 626 4.92 36.85 14.65
CA GLN A 626 5.68 36.59 13.43
C GLN A 626 6.86 35.65 13.76
N SER A 627 7.47 35.05 12.73
CA SER A 627 8.63 34.15 12.84
C SER A 627 9.98 34.87 12.99
N ASP A 628 9.97 36.20 13.01
CA ASP A 628 11.14 37.04 13.29
C ASP A 628 10.95 37.87 14.55
N TRP A 629 12.02 38.52 15.02
CA TRP A 629 11.94 39.36 16.21
C TRP A 629 10.92 40.50 16.02
N GLY A 630 10.00 40.64 16.98
CA GLY A 630 8.95 41.66 16.97
C GLY A 630 7.54 41.09 17.20
N VAL A 631 6.58 41.97 17.51
CA VAL A 631 5.17 41.61 17.77
C VAL A 631 5.02 40.57 18.89
N GLU A 632 5.68 40.81 20.02
CA GLU A 632 5.69 39.88 21.14
C GLU A 632 4.43 39.99 22.01
N TRP A 633 4.03 38.87 22.61
CA TRP A 633 3.03 38.87 23.68
C TRP A 633 3.69 39.08 25.03
N THR A 634 3.49 40.28 25.58
CA THR A 634 3.84 40.65 26.95
C THR A 634 2.73 40.24 27.90
N LYS A 635 2.99 40.23 29.22
CA LYS A 635 2.04 39.73 30.23
C LYS A 635 0.67 40.42 30.18
N ASP A 636 0.64 41.71 29.88
CA ASP A 636 -0.60 42.50 29.75
C ASP A 636 -1.46 42.12 28.53
N LYS A 637 -0.93 41.30 27.63
CA LYS A 637 -1.64 40.73 26.47
C LYS A 637 -2.15 39.32 26.71
N TYR A 638 -2.10 38.82 27.94
CA TYR A 638 -2.76 37.58 28.35
C TYR A 638 -3.99 37.90 29.19
N GLY A 639 -5.10 37.24 28.87
CA GLY A 639 -6.37 37.35 29.59
C GLY A 639 -6.48 36.28 30.67
N THR A 640 -7.44 35.39 30.52
CA THR A 640 -7.63 34.21 31.35
C THR A 640 -6.52 33.21 31.08
N VAL A 641 -5.66 32.98 32.07
CA VAL A 641 -4.72 31.85 32.07
C VAL A 641 -5.27 30.79 33.00
N THR A 642 -5.76 29.69 32.44
CA THR A 642 -6.19 28.55 33.23
C THR A 642 -4.93 27.78 33.65
N ASP A 643 -4.46 28.06 34.85
CA ASP A 643 -3.31 27.36 35.45
C ASP A 643 -3.62 25.86 35.53
N ASN A 644 -2.93 25.11 34.69
CA ASN A 644 -3.10 23.69 34.52
C ASN A 644 -2.18 22.86 35.44
N GLY A 645 -1.44 23.52 36.34
CA GLY A 645 -0.46 22.91 37.22
C GLY A 645 0.90 22.64 36.57
N PHE A 646 1.07 22.99 35.28
CA PHE A 646 2.29 22.73 34.52
C PHE A 646 3.00 24.01 34.05
N PHE A 647 2.26 25.09 33.73
CA PHE A 647 2.83 26.33 33.18
C PHE A 647 2.26 27.59 33.81
N HIS A 648 3.08 28.63 33.90
CA HIS A 648 2.68 29.95 34.38
C HIS A 648 3.42 31.09 33.66
N ILE A 649 2.90 32.32 33.78
CA ILE A 649 3.48 33.54 33.18
C ILE A 649 3.93 34.49 34.31
N PRO A 650 5.11 34.27 34.91
CA PRO A 650 5.54 34.98 36.11
C PRO A 650 5.94 36.44 35.84
N GLY A 651 6.68 36.70 34.75
CA GLY A 651 7.28 37.99 34.42
C GLY A 651 6.44 38.88 33.52
N ASP A 652 6.68 40.19 33.57
CA ASP A 652 6.01 41.19 32.71
C ASP A 652 6.38 41.02 31.22
N ASP A 653 7.48 40.32 30.94
CA ASP A 653 7.94 40.00 29.58
C ASP A 653 6.99 39.07 28.83
N GLY A 654 6.11 38.33 29.52
CA GLY A 654 5.13 37.43 28.92
C GLY A 654 5.66 36.03 28.59
N ASN A 655 6.82 35.65 29.13
CA ASN A 655 7.34 34.30 28.97
C ASN A 655 6.47 33.28 29.72
N ILE A 656 6.15 32.17 29.06
CA ILE A 656 5.45 31.01 29.60
C ILE A 656 6.51 30.04 30.13
N HIS A 657 6.60 29.95 31.46
CA HIS A 657 7.56 29.10 32.17
C HIS A 657 6.90 27.82 32.64
N THR A 658 7.68 26.73 32.68
CA THR A 658 7.29 25.50 33.40
C THR A 658 7.25 25.74 34.91
N ILE A 659 6.28 25.15 35.58
CA ILE A 659 6.17 25.12 37.04
C ILE A 659 7.03 23.96 37.59
N GLU A 660 7.60 24.12 38.78
CA GLU A 660 8.34 23.06 39.47
C GLU A 660 7.47 21.81 39.65
N GLY A 661 7.99 20.64 39.24
CA GLY A 661 7.26 19.37 39.26
C GLY A 661 6.53 19.02 37.95
N THR A 662 6.66 19.85 36.92
CA THR A 662 6.19 19.51 35.57
C THR A 662 6.99 18.34 35.02
N GLU A 663 6.32 17.24 34.72
CA GLU A 663 6.93 16.03 34.18
C GLU A 663 7.30 16.19 32.70
N PRO A 664 8.30 15.47 32.17
CA PRO A 664 8.55 15.44 30.74
C PRO A 664 7.34 14.85 29.98
N GLY A 665 7.21 15.23 28.71
CA GLY A 665 6.16 14.75 27.82
C GLY A 665 5.68 15.80 26.83
N TYR A 666 4.57 15.51 26.16
CA TYR A 666 3.94 16.42 25.22
C TYR A 666 2.89 17.27 25.93
N TYR A 667 2.91 18.57 25.65
CA TYR A 667 1.93 19.52 26.19
C TYR A 667 1.33 20.34 25.05
N THR A 668 0.00 20.33 24.95
CA THR A 668 -0.76 21.11 23.99
C THR A 668 -1.23 22.41 24.62
N PHE A 669 -0.76 23.52 24.07
CA PHE A 669 -1.17 24.88 24.42
C PHE A 669 -2.32 25.27 23.51
N TYR A 670 -3.40 25.75 24.09
CA TYR A 670 -4.53 26.36 23.39
C TYR A 670 -4.54 27.85 23.68
N PHE A 671 -4.66 28.65 22.62
CA PHE A 671 -4.80 30.10 22.73
C PHE A 671 -6.13 30.53 22.11
N THR A 672 -6.88 31.36 22.82
CA THR A 672 -8.07 32.04 22.28
C THR A 672 -7.79 33.53 22.20
N ASP A 673 -7.83 34.09 21.00
CA ASP A 673 -7.59 35.51 20.76
C ASP A 673 -8.87 36.33 20.95
N ASN A 674 -8.83 37.24 21.92
CA ASN A 674 -9.88 38.21 22.22
C ASN A 674 -9.37 39.62 21.88
N ASP A 675 -9.32 39.94 20.59
CA ASP A 675 -8.86 41.24 20.08
C ASP A 675 -7.43 41.63 20.54
N GLY A 676 -6.49 40.68 20.45
CA GLY A 676 -5.09 40.84 20.82
C GLY A 676 -4.76 40.43 22.26
N ILE A 677 -5.76 40.01 23.03
CA ILE A 677 -5.59 39.46 24.38
C ILE A 677 -5.78 37.93 24.32
N LEU A 678 -4.73 37.16 24.61
CA LEU A 678 -4.75 35.71 24.55
C LEU A 678 -5.20 35.10 25.87
N ASP A 679 -6.31 34.38 25.85
CA ASP A 679 -6.62 33.39 26.89
C ASP A 679 -5.81 32.13 26.62
N MET A 680 -5.25 31.51 27.66
CA MET A 680 -4.40 30.32 27.56
C MET A 680 -4.95 29.16 28.41
N GLU A 681 -5.03 27.99 27.79
CA GLU A 681 -5.23 26.69 28.44
C GLU A 681 -4.12 25.75 27.97
N VAL A 682 -3.64 24.85 28.84
CA VAL A 682 -2.60 23.90 28.45
C VAL A 682 -2.98 22.51 28.98
N LYS A 683 -2.81 21.47 28.15
CA LYS A 683 -3.12 20.08 28.49
C LYS A 683 -1.87 19.21 28.30
N LYS A 684 -1.65 18.24 29.18
CA LYS A 684 -0.63 17.21 28.96
C LYS A 684 -1.23 16.11 28.07
N LEU A 685 -0.61 15.84 26.94
CA LEU A 685 -1.08 14.83 25.99
C LEU A 685 -0.65 13.43 26.45
N ALA A 686 -1.59 12.47 26.42
CA ALA A 686 -1.28 11.08 26.67
C ALA A 686 -0.53 10.45 25.48
N GLN A 687 0.62 9.84 25.73
CA GLN A 687 1.36 9.10 24.69
C GLN A 687 0.78 7.69 24.53
N LYS A 688 0.78 7.18 23.29
CA LYS A 688 0.46 5.77 23.01
C LYS A 688 1.37 4.87 23.86
N PRO A 689 0.83 4.07 24.79
CA PRO A 689 1.63 3.18 25.59
C PRO A 689 2.07 1.98 24.76
N SER A 690 3.12 1.28 25.19
CA SER A 690 3.50 -0.01 24.59
C SER A 690 2.52 -1.14 24.92
N GLN A 691 1.77 -1.01 26.02
CA GLN A 691 0.71 -1.91 26.44
C GLN A 691 -0.26 -1.21 27.40
N LEU A 692 -1.51 -1.67 27.43
CA LEU A 692 -2.53 -1.26 28.38
C LEU A 692 -2.48 -2.16 29.62
N ASP A 693 -2.81 -1.60 30.78
CA ASP A 693 -2.90 -2.35 32.05
C ASP A 693 -4.26 -3.09 32.12
N PRO A 694 -4.29 -4.43 32.02
CA PRO A 694 -5.54 -5.18 32.10
C PRO A 694 -6.22 -5.08 33.47
N ALA A 695 -5.49 -4.73 34.53
CA ALA A 695 -6.02 -4.50 35.86
C ALA A 695 -6.54 -3.06 36.07
N ALA A 696 -6.36 -2.16 35.11
CA ALA A 696 -6.77 -0.77 35.23
C ALA A 696 -8.26 -0.64 35.57
N ALA A 697 -8.60 0.28 36.48
CA ALA A 697 -9.99 0.53 36.85
C ALA A 697 -10.84 0.95 35.64
N THR A 698 -10.24 1.60 34.65
CA THR A 698 -10.81 2.06 33.38
C THR A 698 -11.11 0.95 32.38
N ASN A 699 -10.47 -0.22 32.49
CA ASN A 699 -10.73 -1.35 31.59
C ASN A 699 -12.18 -1.82 31.75
N LEU A 700 -13.03 -1.63 30.74
CA LEU A 700 -14.42 -2.08 30.71
C LEU A 700 -14.52 -3.61 30.60
N TRP A 701 -13.45 -4.26 30.12
CA TRP A 701 -13.38 -5.70 29.96
C TRP A 701 -12.99 -6.40 31.27
N LYS A 702 -13.98 -6.77 32.08
CA LYS A 702 -13.76 -7.34 33.43
C LYS A 702 -13.83 -8.87 33.52
N GLY A 703 -13.85 -9.57 32.38
CA GLY A 703 -13.92 -11.04 32.32
C GLY A 703 -15.29 -11.62 32.72
N GLY A 704 -15.45 -12.94 32.65
CA GLY A 704 -16.72 -13.62 32.96
C GLY A 704 -17.78 -13.57 31.84
N TYR A 705 -17.36 -13.25 30.62
CA TYR A 705 -18.20 -13.18 29.44
C TYR A 705 -18.49 -14.55 28.82
N ALA A 706 -19.63 -14.68 28.14
CA ALA A 706 -19.98 -15.91 27.45
C ALA A 706 -19.19 -16.03 26.15
N THR A 707 -18.66 -17.23 25.90
CA THR A 707 -17.94 -17.57 24.66
C THR A 707 -18.75 -18.54 23.81
N THR A 708 -18.81 -18.32 22.51
CA THR A 708 -19.44 -19.24 21.57
C THR A 708 -18.47 -19.66 20.48
N TYR A 709 -18.64 -20.88 19.99
CA TYR A 709 -17.68 -21.58 19.14
C TYR A 709 -18.35 -22.01 17.85
N TRP A 710 -17.68 -21.77 16.74
CA TRP A 710 -18.07 -22.33 15.45
C TRP A 710 -16.84 -22.77 14.68
N PHE A 711 -16.61 -24.09 14.67
CA PHE A 711 -15.48 -24.71 13.99
C PHE A 711 -15.98 -25.59 12.87
N ALA A 712 -15.32 -25.54 11.73
CA ALA A 712 -15.65 -26.34 10.56
C ALA A 712 -14.39 -26.91 9.90
N ASN A 713 -14.55 -28.01 9.17
CA ASN A 713 -13.51 -28.55 8.31
C ASN A 713 -13.43 -27.78 6.98
N SER A 714 -12.51 -28.17 6.10
CA SER A 714 -12.34 -27.52 4.78
C SER A 714 -13.58 -27.59 3.88
N ALA A 715 -14.54 -28.48 4.17
CA ALA A 715 -15.83 -28.58 3.48
C ALA A 715 -16.94 -27.77 4.18
N TRP A 716 -16.59 -26.84 5.08
CA TRP A 716 -17.51 -26.02 5.88
C TRP A 716 -18.51 -26.84 6.71
N SER A 717 -18.22 -28.12 6.94
CA SER A 717 -19.03 -28.97 7.81
C SER A 717 -18.58 -28.74 9.24
N GLN A 718 -19.54 -28.42 10.12
CA GLN A 718 -19.25 -28.17 11.53
C GLN A 718 -18.55 -29.38 12.16
N ILE A 719 -17.42 -29.14 12.81
CA ILE A 719 -16.66 -30.13 13.57
C ILE A 719 -16.86 -29.91 15.07
N ALA A 720 -16.20 -30.75 15.89
CA ALA A 720 -16.24 -30.58 17.33
C ALA A 720 -15.61 -29.24 17.75
N ASP A 721 -16.18 -28.65 18.79
CA ASP A 721 -15.62 -27.46 19.43
C ASP A 721 -14.18 -27.75 19.91
N PRO A 722 -13.32 -26.72 19.91
CA PRO A 722 -11.94 -26.84 20.35
C PRO A 722 -11.87 -27.13 21.85
N GLU A 723 -10.75 -27.70 22.29
CA GLU A 723 -10.48 -27.80 23.72
C GLU A 723 -10.07 -26.43 24.25
N VAL A 724 -10.79 -25.93 25.25
CA VAL A 724 -10.61 -24.60 25.83
C VAL A 724 -10.35 -24.71 27.33
N GLU A 725 -9.24 -24.11 27.78
CA GLU A 725 -8.98 -23.86 29.20
C GLU A 725 -9.19 -22.36 29.47
N VAL A 726 -10.04 -22.02 30.44
CA VAL A 726 -10.34 -20.62 30.79
C VAL A 726 -9.73 -20.28 32.15
N ASP A 727 -9.00 -19.17 32.22
CA ASP A 727 -8.47 -18.57 33.45
C ASP A 727 -8.86 -17.09 33.53
N GLY A 728 -9.98 -16.81 34.22
CA GLY A 728 -10.51 -15.45 34.33
C GLY A 728 -10.96 -14.88 32.98
N ALA A 729 -10.25 -13.85 32.50
CA ALA A 729 -10.48 -13.23 31.19
C ALA A 729 -9.60 -13.82 30.07
N ASN A 730 -8.67 -14.70 30.43
CA ASN A 730 -7.73 -15.33 29.52
C ASN A 730 -8.23 -16.73 29.14
N PHE A 731 -7.92 -17.18 27.93
CA PHE A 731 -8.26 -18.54 27.51
C PHE A 731 -7.20 -19.13 26.60
N LYS A 732 -7.02 -20.44 26.73
CA LYS A 732 -6.09 -21.27 25.98
C LYS A 732 -6.88 -22.24 25.12
N LEU A 733 -6.59 -22.23 23.83
CA LEU A 733 -7.31 -22.94 22.80
C LEU A 733 -6.41 -23.98 22.13
N THR A 734 -6.82 -25.24 22.09
CA THR A 734 -6.19 -26.26 21.23
C THR A 734 -6.92 -26.30 19.90
N ILE A 735 -6.23 -25.97 18.81
CA ILE A 735 -6.77 -25.94 17.45
C ILE A 735 -7.11 -27.38 17.00
N PRO A 736 -8.35 -27.67 16.55
CA PRO A 736 -8.71 -29.00 16.08
C PRO A 736 -7.87 -29.46 14.89
N ASN A 737 -7.45 -30.72 14.88
CA ASN A 737 -6.67 -31.29 13.76
C ASN A 737 -7.43 -31.29 12.42
N GLU A 738 -8.77 -31.26 12.46
CA GLU A 738 -9.65 -31.31 11.29
C GLU A 738 -10.12 -29.93 10.82
N ILE A 739 -9.61 -28.85 11.41
CA ILE A 739 -10.02 -27.47 11.10
C ILE A 739 -9.78 -27.16 9.60
N GLY A 740 -10.73 -26.44 9.00
CA GLY A 740 -10.57 -25.88 7.66
C GLY A 740 -9.57 -24.73 7.66
N GLY A 741 -8.93 -24.50 6.50
CA GLY A 741 -7.92 -23.45 6.34
C GLY A 741 -8.46 -22.05 5.98
N ALA A 742 -9.78 -21.84 6.03
CA ALA A 742 -10.41 -20.59 5.60
C ALA A 742 -10.69 -19.67 6.80
N GLN A 743 -10.69 -18.35 6.59
CA GLN A 743 -10.79 -17.32 7.65
C GLN A 743 -12.03 -17.38 8.57
N TRP A 744 -13.00 -18.27 8.37
CA TRP A 744 -14.19 -18.33 9.22
C TRP A 744 -14.44 -19.71 9.80
N THR A 745 -13.55 -20.67 9.54
CA THR A 745 -13.72 -22.07 9.94
C THR A 745 -13.28 -22.36 11.37
N GLY A 746 -12.90 -21.33 12.14
CA GLY A 746 -12.46 -21.48 13.54
C GLY A 746 -12.86 -20.30 14.42
N GLN A 747 -14.14 -19.96 14.46
CA GLN A 747 -14.62 -18.76 15.17
C GLN A 747 -14.80 -18.99 16.67
N VAL A 748 -14.27 -18.06 17.45
CA VAL A 748 -14.54 -17.88 18.88
C VAL A 748 -15.11 -16.48 19.07
N ALA A 749 -16.38 -16.37 19.45
CA ALA A 749 -17.01 -15.09 19.76
C ALA A 749 -17.11 -14.91 21.28
N ILE A 750 -16.63 -13.78 21.79
CA ILE A 750 -16.77 -13.35 23.18
C ILE A 750 -17.87 -12.30 23.25
N LEU A 751 -18.97 -12.65 23.90
CA LEU A 751 -20.17 -11.85 24.00
C LEU A 751 -20.12 -10.98 25.26
N THR A 752 -20.11 -9.66 25.08
CA THR A 752 -20.02 -8.71 26.20
C THR A 752 -21.36 -8.02 26.49
N ASP A 753 -21.40 -7.26 27.58
CA ASP A 753 -22.43 -6.25 27.88
C ASP A 753 -21.90 -4.81 27.75
N ILE A 754 -20.71 -4.65 27.16
CA ILE A 754 -20.03 -3.36 27.01
C ILE A 754 -20.67 -2.61 25.86
N ASN A 755 -21.08 -1.37 26.14
CA ASN A 755 -21.58 -0.45 25.12
C ASN A 755 -20.52 0.58 24.77
N THR A 756 -20.45 0.95 23.49
CA THR A 756 -19.67 2.08 23.00
C THR A 756 -20.59 3.07 22.30
N GLU A 757 -20.18 4.33 22.23
CA GLU A 757 -21.00 5.39 21.61
C GLU A 757 -20.18 6.28 20.67
N GLU A 758 -20.87 6.80 19.67
CA GLU A 758 -20.32 7.80 18.74
C GLU A 758 -20.00 9.11 19.47
N GLY A 759 -18.93 9.79 19.05
CA GLY A 759 -18.45 11.03 19.68
C GLY A 759 -17.50 10.82 20.87
N LYS A 760 -17.26 9.57 21.28
CA LYS A 760 -16.15 9.18 22.17
C LYS A 760 -15.00 8.56 21.40
N LYS A 761 -13.86 8.38 22.07
CA LYS A 761 -12.71 7.60 21.60
C LYS A 761 -12.43 6.45 22.57
N TYR A 762 -11.83 5.37 22.09
CA TYR A 762 -11.55 4.17 22.88
C TYR A 762 -10.13 3.64 22.61
N ASP A 763 -9.59 2.90 23.57
CA ASP A 763 -8.37 2.09 23.44
C ASP A 763 -8.72 0.61 23.53
N PHE A 764 -8.06 -0.23 22.74
CA PHE A 764 -8.26 -1.68 22.73
C PHE A 764 -6.93 -2.42 22.71
N GLN A 765 -6.83 -3.50 23.49
CA GLN A 765 -5.71 -4.43 23.45
C GLN A 765 -6.21 -5.87 23.51
N VAL A 766 -5.51 -6.76 22.79
CA VAL A 766 -5.50 -8.20 23.07
C VAL A 766 -4.10 -8.75 22.84
N LYS A 767 -3.69 -9.71 23.67
CA LYS A 767 -2.41 -10.41 23.53
C LYS A 767 -2.62 -11.85 23.09
N LEU A 768 -1.77 -12.30 22.17
CA LEU A 768 -1.75 -13.66 21.64
C LEU A 768 -0.39 -14.30 21.90
N TYR A 769 -0.38 -15.58 22.22
CA TYR A 769 0.84 -16.36 22.43
C TYR A 769 0.64 -17.79 21.90
N SER A 770 1.67 -18.35 21.27
CA SER A 770 1.68 -19.76 20.85
C SER A 770 3.08 -20.34 21.01
N GLU A 771 3.17 -21.63 21.27
CA GLU A 771 4.44 -22.38 21.20
C GLU A 771 4.70 -22.91 19.78
N THR A 772 3.83 -22.59 18.83
CA THR A 772 3.92 -23.00 17.42
C THR A 772 3.76 -21.78 16.53
N ASP A 773 4.62 -21.64 15.53
CA ASP A 773 4.51 -20.54 14.56
C ASP A 773 3.17 -20.61 13.84
N GLN A 774 2.43 -19.50 13.89
CA GLN A 774 1.23 -19.29 13.11
C GLN A 774 1.57 -18.41 11.90
N LYS A 775 0.97 -18.68 10.75
CA LYS A 775 1.17 -17.89 9.52
C LYS A 775 0.86 -16.41 9.79
N ALA A 776 1.47 -15.51 9.02
CA ALA A 776 1.34 -14.05 9.18
C ALA A 776 -0.10 -13.51 9.15
N ASP A 777 -1.06 -14.28 8.61
CA ASP A 777 -2.47 -13.95 8.49
C ASP A 777 -3.40 -15.00 9.15
N ALA A 778 -2.86 -15.84 10.03
CA ALA A 778 -3.54 -17.01 10.56
C ALA A 778 -4.74 -16.70 11.46
N ILE A 779 -4.67 -15.60 12.22
CA ILE A 779 -5.66 -15.22 13.23
C ILE A 779 -6.31 -13.91 12.84
N THR A 780 -7.64 -13.88 12.82
CA THR A 780 -8.38 -12.61 12.65
C THR A 780 -8.83 -12.07 14.01
N ILE A 781 -8.56 -10.79 14.31
CA ILE A 781 -9.02 -10.13 15.55
C ILE A 781 -10.13 -9.15 15.21
N LYS A 782 -11.40 -9.50 15.45
CA LYS A 782 -12.54 -8.69 15.03
C LYS A 782 -13.31 -8.07 16.19
N LEU A 783 -13.32 -6.74 16.29
CA LEU A 783 -14.15 -6.00 17.24
C LEU A 783 -15.36 -5.37 16.51
N CYS A 784 -16.58 -5.73 16.90
CA CYS A 784 -17.79 -5.27 16.20
C CYS A 784 -19.03 -5.24 17.10
N ASN A 785 -20.13 -4.72 16.57
CA ASN A 785 -21.43 -4.72 17.24
C ASN A 785 -22.07 -6.11 17.23
N GLY A 786 -22.94 -6.36 18.22
CA GLY A 786 -23.99 -7.36 18.16
C GLY A 786 -23.85 -8.48 19.19
N LEU A 787 -25.00 -9.07 19.53
CA LEU A 787 -25.07 -10.37 20.21
C LEU A 787 -24.75 -11.50 19.21
N GLU A 788 -24.68 -12.74 19.69
CA GLU A 788 -24.54 -13.91 18.81
C GLU A 788 -25.65 -13.94 17.75
N GLY A 789 -25.26 -14.05 16.47
CA GLY A 789 -26.19 -14.07 15.32
C GLY A 789 -26.76 -12.70 14.89
N ALA A 790 -26.42 -11.60 15.56
CA ALA A 790 -26.74 -10.25 15.10
C ALA A 790 -25.75 -9.78 14.01
N ALA A 791 -26.19 -8.81 13.19
CA ALA A 791 -25.33 -8.19 12.19
C ALA A 791 -24.13 -7.52 12.87
N ASP A 792 -22.94 -7.67 12.27
CA ASP A 792 -21.67 -7.17 12.79
C ASP A 792 -21.47 -5.64 12.60
N ASP A 793 -22.56 -4.89 12.42
CA ASP A 793 -22.57 -3.47 12.07
C ASP A 793 -23.07 -2.61 13.26
N PRO A 794 -22.34 -1.57 13.70
CA PRO A 794 -21.05 -1.11 13.19
C PRO A 794 -19.87 -2.02 13.54
N PHE A 795 -18.93 -2.05 12.60
CA PHE A 795 -17.69 -2.82 12.67
C PHE A 795 -16.50 -1.89 12.95
N TYR A 796 -15.60 -2.25 13.88
CA TYR A 796 -14.41 -1.42 14.17
C TYR A 796 -13.20 -1.82 13.32
N PHE A 797 -12.73 -3.07 13.44
CA PHE A 797 -11.53 -3.59 12.76
C PHE A 797 -11.50 -5.12 12.77
N ASP A 798 -10.79 -5.73 11.81
CA ASP A 798 -10.55 -7.18 11.65
C ASP A 798 -9.16 -7.49 11.06
N PRO A 799 -8.06 -6.97 11.63
CA PRO A 799 -6.73 -7.34 11.19
C PRO A 799 -6.54 -8.86 11.18
N LYS A 800 -5.71 -9.31 10.23
CA LYS A 800 -5.14 -10.65 10.20
C LYS A 800 -3.73 -10.59 10.74
N VAL A 801 -3.39 -11.50 11.64
CA VAL A 801 -2.12 -11.50 12.34
C VAL A 801 -1.55 -12.90 12.44
N GLY A 802 -0.22 -12.98 12.48
CA GLY A 802 0.52 -14.17 12.85
C GLY A 802 1.04 -14.10 14.26
N VAL A 803 1.49 -15.23 14.77
CA VAL A 803 2.10 -15.34 16.10
C VAL A 803 3.35 -16.18 15.93
N THR A 804 4.50 -15.56 16.18
CA THR A 804 5.78 -16.27 16.26
C THR A 804 5.81 -17.11 17.53
N SER A 805 6.29 -18.34 17.41
CA SER A 805 6.41 -19.25 18.54
C SER A 805 7.26 -18.65 19.66
N PHE A 806 6.80 -18.84 20.90
CA PHE A 806 7.43 -18.35 22.12
C PHE A 806 7.52 -16.82 22.26
N GLU A 807 6.87 -16.07 21.38
CA GLU A 807 6.78 -14.62 21.46
C GLU A 807 5.34 -14.17 21.74
N GLU A 808 5.20 -13.12 22.54
CA GLU A 808 3.91 -12.51 22.83
C GLU A 808 3.61 -11.45 21.76
N PHE A 809 2.54 -11.66 21.00
CA PHE A 809 2.03 -10.69 20.06
C PHE A 809 1.00 -9.78 20.76
N THR A 810 1.16 -8.47 20.66
CA THR A 810 0.20 -7.49 21.21
C THR A 810 -0.45 -6.72 20.08
N TYR A 811 -1.77 -6.85 19.94
CA TYR A 811 -2.55 -5.97 19.09
C TYR A 811 -3.09 -4.82 19.93
N LEU A 812 -2.62 -3.59 19.65
CA LEU A 812 -3.00 -2.37 20.37
C LEU A 812 -3.58 -1.32 19.41
N GLN A 813 -4.81 -0.92 19.68
CA GLN A 813 -5.47 0.25 19.08
C GLN A 813 -5.59 1.35 20.12
N TRP A 814 -5.16 2.57 19.79
CA TRP A 814 -5.07 3.71 20.71
C TRP A 814 -5.89 4.89 20.17
N GLY A 815 -6.90 5.32 20.92
CA GLY A 815 -7.72 6.49 20.59
C GLY A 815 -8.61 6.37 19.36
N PHE A 816 -9.09 5.17 19.00
CA PHE A 816 -9.96 5.00 17.83
C PHE A 816 -11.35 5.59 18.07
N ALA A 817 -11.97 6.14 17.02
CA ALA A 817 -13.28 6.77 17.10
C ALA A 817 -14.38 5.75 17.47
N GLY A 818 -15.19 6.10 18.46
CA GLY A 818 -16.31 5.31 18.94
C GLY A 818 -17.45 5.23 17.93
N LYS A 819 -18.16 4.10 17.97
CA LYS A 819 -19.38 3.80 17.21
C LYS A 819 -20.44 3.28 18.18
N ASN A 820 -21.72 3.45 17.83
CA ASN A 820 -22.84 2.98 18.64
C ASN A 820 -22.94 1.45 18.58
N CYS A 821 -22.35 0.75 19.56
CA CYS A 821 -22.45 -0.70 19.71
C CYS A 821 -23.18 -1.02 21.01
N THR A 822 -24.21 -1.86 20.95
CA THR A 822 -25.04 -2.22 22.09
C THR A 822 -25.46 -3.70 22.06
N PRO A 823 -24.58 -4.65 22.43
CA PRO A 823 -23.22 -4.48 22.95
C PRO A 823 -22.12 -4.72 21.90
N VAL A 824 -20.87 -4.44 22.27
CA VAL A 824 -19.66 -4.87 21.55
C VAL A 824 -19.45 -6.37 21.73
N LYS A 825 -18.93 -7.05 20.70
CA LYS A 825 -18.37 -8.41 20.78
C LYS A 825 -16.96 -8.45 20.18
N LEU A 826 -16.13 -9.36 20.68
CA LEU A 826 -14.83 -9.71 20.09
C LEU A 826 -14.97 -11.08 19.44
N VAL A 827 -14.66 -11.17 18.15
CA VAL A 827 -14.59 -12.43 17.41
C VAL A 827 -13.13 -12.69 17.07
N LEU A 828 -12.61 -13.83 17.51
CA LEU A 828 -11.29 -14.32 17.10
C LEU A 828 -11.49 -15.50 16.17
N ASP A 829 -10.95 -15.44 14.96
CA ASP A 829 -10.97 -16.57 14.05
C ASP A 829 -9.59 -17.23 13.94
N PHE A 830 -9.56 -18.55 14.05
CA PHE A 830 -8.36 -19.38 14.05
C PHE A 830 -8.28 -20.35 12.86
N GLY A 831 -9.09 -20.16 11.82
CA GLY A 831 -9.12 -21.03 10.64
C GLY A 831 -7.81 -21.05 9.85
N GLY A 832 -6.97 -20.01 9.96
CA GLY A 832 -5.63 -20.00 9.38
C GLY A 832 -4.55 -20.65 10.25
N CYS A 833 -4.86 -21.04 11.49
CA CYS A 833 -3.90 -21.59 12.44
C CYS A 833 -3.45 -23.01 12.08
N VAL A 834 -2.26 -23.37 12.54
CA VAL A 834 -1.70 -24.70 12.38
C VAL A 834 -2.58 -25.72 13.13
N PRO A 835 -3.14 -26.74 12.45
CA PRO A 835 -3.97 -27.75 13.11
C PRO A 835 -3.21 -28.46 14.25
N GLY A 836 -3.86 -28.63 15.40
CA GLY A 836 -3.27 -29.26 16.59
C GLY A 836 -2.38 -28.33 17.43
N SER A 837 -2.12 -27.10 16.98
CA SER A 837 -1.38 -26.11 17.76
C SER A 837 -2.21 -25.56 18.93
N VAL A 838 -1.54 -24.87 19.85
CA VAL A 838 -2.16 -24.24 21.01
C VAL A 838 -1.96 -22.73 20.93
N VAL A 839 -3.05 -21.98 21.09
CA VAL A 839 -3.04 -20.51 21.08
C VAL A 839 -3.65 -20.00 22.37
N GLU A 840 -2.95 -19.09 23.03
CA GLU A 840 -3.41 -18.41 24.24
C GLU A 840 -3.81 -16.97 23.92
N VAL A 841 -4.96 -16.56 24.45
CA VAL A 841 -5.52 -15.21 24.36
C VAL A 841 -5.51 -14.61 25.76
N ARG A 842 -4.85 -13.46 25.91
CA ARG A 842 -4.60 -12.84 27.22
C ARG A 842 -4.83 -11.33 27.19
N ASP A 843 -4.95 -10.75 28.39
CA ASP A 843 -4.87 -9.31 28.67
C ASP A 843 -5.74 -8.43 27.76
N ILE A 844 -7.00 -8.84 27.58
CA ILE A 844 -7.98 -8.07 26.79
C ILE A 844 -8.35 -6.78 27.54
N VAL A 845 -8.20 -5.65 26.86
CA VAL A 845 -8.56 -4.33 27.37
C VAL A 845 -9.46 -3.63 26.39
N LEU A 846 -10.53 -3.01 26.89
CA LEU A 846 -11.31 -2.00 26.17
C LEU A 846 -11.63 -0.88 27.15
N GLN A 847 -11.22 0.35 26.88
CA GLN A 847 -11.48 1.49 27.75
C GLN A 847 -11.78 2.77 26.96
N GLU A 848 -12.46 3.74 27.58
CA GLU A 848 -12.54 5.08 27.00
C GLU A 848 -11.14 5.70 26.95
N HIS A 849 -10.81 6.30 25.82
CA HIS A 849 -9.52 6.92 25.57
C HIS A 849 -9.33 8.14 26.46
N VAL A 850 -8.13 8.28 27.03
CA VAL A 850 -7.72 9.46 27.79
C VAL A 850 -6.82 10.29 26.89
N GLU A 851 -7.31 11.46 26.46
CA GLU A 851 -6.56 12.42 25.64
C GLU A 851 -5.34 13.00 26.37
#